data_AF-A0AB34G707-F1
#
_entry.id   AF-A0AB34G707-F1
#
_cell.length_a   1.000
_cell.length_b   1.000
_cell.length_c   1.000
_cell.angle_alpha   90.00
_cell.angle_beta   90.00
_cell.angle_gamma   90.00
#
_symmetry.space_group_name_H-M   'P 1'
#
loop_
_entity.id
_entity.type
_entity.pdbx_description
1 polymer ?
#
loop_
_entity_poly.entity_id
_entity_poly.type
_entity_poly.pdbx_seq_one_letter_code
_entity_poly.pdbx_strand_id
1 'polypeptide(L)'
;MTAQGGETANNQHTRILSTMPIRVRSKAQPVRDASPVSARIDFELPDIGEDDSFRQVVRKLSTYFYDAIELPSTFEQLRTTAAGNCIRVLVDHLNDTCTNPAIVNALLALKWHYAADSEHQGLGEARSNACEIVAWRFLSRLSEREAMNYCLYEIPDPQADGNERPLQYDQEAGESSPLLPRILPSSGDESMDRPAGSSAKKATLLSSLSRLTNLSEETPDELDPTTAFKSLNALEIAAIADAKRFLSQHAVQKIITGIWNGDIVFWDSLSVHSTKKHKYYNPQKSDPYSRLRVPKYLKSWEVLFFAVFLALYYTVLIVRDEEHITVTEVILYMWIAAFFYDELTEWMDAGSVFYATDIWNLFDMTMILIGFAFGVLRVIGIVQQDKQLTDVAFNVLALEALFMMPRICSILSLSPYWGTLIPCLKEMGKDFLKFMVLVVIIYFGFLTTFSLVGRDTFGLARMTGILTKIFFGSSYVGFEIMNQIDPIFGPPLMIIFVTLSSILLMGSLTGMLSNSFSRVITHAKEEYLYVYSVYVLEASTSNRLTHFYPPFNLIALVIFRPLRLVFPRDDKFRQGRIILLKVTHLPIVGAIQLYELVRRRVSGAGTFKGPKEAARRRPRTLVRPTSGQHNRQLWPASPRFGSRSAERQREVDEFMDAPSAVEVQISELTSKIDKLTAVVVALQEGQSGSKASSDTLRYSHDDFDLKVTPLRDAGGTFVSKLPTFNLVQQQLASACYTNEVEVPASMSLLTEEPLGGLSATEIHDAIQGGKVTVQQYAQSLIRRIEDRDSIVHAWVHFDKEAILSQAKALDAMPPEARGPLHGVAVGIKDIFLARDMPTRYFSPIHEHDGRGASDSAAVGVLRSAGALILGKTATTELAATTVGGPCVNPRSVDGKVYTPGGSSSGSAAAVADRQVPLAVGTQTGGSIVRPGSFCGVWALKPTWGLVSTEGVSRFSVTCDTVGFFANTADDLDLVSRVFRLDIDNDSDDEASRKPPFQVAGARIAMIKTHVWELAKPATRAAWERGRELLVAAGALVDDVNLPGEFARCHAWREVVAGSEARSAFLSRYSEDKDKLHESLRPFVERRHTPGRKEILEAHDGIAALRREWDSLAAQYDAVITPSVTGEAPEGLGDTGSAIFNAMWTVLHAPTLNVPGFVGPKGLPVGLTVVGGRYTDMEVLKAGKAIGEVFRTATKP
;
A
#
# COMPACT_ATOMS: atom_id res chain seq x y z
N MET A 1 -33.34 -35.47 -56.93
CA MET A 1 -32.24 -35.93 -57.80
C MET A 1 -31.02 -36.07 -56.91
N THR A 2 -30.75 -37.27 -56.38
CA THR A 2 -29.84 -38.30 -56.95
C THR A 2 -28.39 -37.83 -56.92
N ALA A 3 -27.38 -38.56 -56.44
CA ALA A 3 -27.14 -39.91 -55.90
C ALA A 3 -25.56 -40.00 -55.86
N GLN A 4 -24.81 -40.90 -55.23
CA GLN A 4 -24.97 -42.05 -54.32
C GLN A 4 -23.57 -42.24 -53.66
N GLY A 5 -23.41 -42.71 -52.41
CA GLY A 5 -23.13 -44.13 -52.10
C GLY A 5 -21.60 -44.36 -51.90
N GLY A 6 -21.10 -45.25 -51.02
CA GLY A 6 -21.71 -46.14 -50.03
C GLY A 6 -20.79 -46.28 -48.79
N GLU A 7 -21.28 -46.81 -47.66
CA GLU A 7 -20.99 -48.18 -47.18
C GLU A 7 -19.52 -48.41 -46.77
N THR A 8 -19.09 -49.03 -45.66
CA THR A 8 -19.63 -49.66 -44.44
C THR A 8 -18.39 -50.28 -43.75
N ALA A 9 -18.26 -50.28 -42.41
CA ALA A 9 -17.78 -51.47 -41.64
C ALA A 9 -17.62 -51.20 -40.12
N ASN A 10 -18.12 -52.16 -39.34
CA ASN A 10 -17.86 -52.34 -37.90
C ASN A 10 -16.37 -52.60 -37.61
N ASN A 11 -15.87 -52.16 -36.44
CA ASN A 11 -15.66 -53.11 -35.33
C ASN A 11 -15.47 -52.49 -33.94
N GLN A 12 -15.54 -53.33 -32.91
CA GLN A 12 -15.74 -53.00 -31.50
C GLN A 12 -14.45 -52.93 -30.66
N HIS A 13 -14.59 -52.31 -29.48
CA HIS A 13 -13.67 -52.32 -28.31
C HIS A 13 -12.34 -51.55 -28.50
N THR A 14 -11.90 -50.71 -27.54
CA THR A 14 -12.01 -50.86 -26.08
C THR A 14 -12.18 -49.52 -25.35
N ARG A 15 -13.06 -49.46 -24.34
CA ARG A 15 -13.24 -48.28 -23.48
C ARG A 15 -12.05 -48.12 -22.52
N ILE A 16 -11.41 -46.94 -22.53
CA ILE A 16 -10.65 -46.43 -21.38
C ILE A 16 -11.46 -45.27 -20.77
N LEU A 17 -11.72 -45.34 -19.46
CA LEU A 17 -12.60 -44.42 -18.74
C LEU A 17 -11.86 -43.11 -18.41
N SER A 18 -12.03 -42.08 -19.23
CA SER A 18 -11.74 -40.71 -18.83
C SER A 18 -12.78 -40.23 -17.80
N THR A 19 -12.34 -39.96 -16.58
CA THR A 19 -13.21 -39.44 -15.51
C THR A 19 -13.36 -37.94 -15.63
N MET A 20 -14.44 -37.49 -16.28
CA MET A 20 -14.83 -36.08 -16.34
C MET A 20 -14.92 -35.44 -14.93
N PRO A 21 -14.27 -34.29 -14.68
CA PRO A 21 -14.57 -33.48 -13.51
C PRO A 21 -15.93 -32.80 -13.72
N ILE A 22 -16.93 -33.18 -12.91
CA ILE A 22 -18.28 -32.63 -12.99
C ILE A 22 -18.26 -31.16 -12.51
N ARG A 23 -18.16 -30.21 -13.45
CA ARG A 23 -18.37 -28.78 -13.21
C ARG A 23 -19.84 -28.59 -12.80
N VAL A 24 -20.10 -28.41 -11.50
CA VAL A 24 -21.45 -28.18 -11.00
C VAL A 24 -21.89 -26.78 -11.42
N ARG A 25 -22.70 -26.69 -12.48
CA ARG A 25 -23.33 -25.43 -12.90
C ARG A 25 -24.07 -24.82 -11.71
N SER A 26 -23.57 -23.68 -11.22
CA SER A 26 -24.35 -22.74 -10.43
C SER A 26 -25.56 -22.28 -11.26
N LYS A 27 -26.67 -21.96 -10.59
CA LYS A 27 -27.81 -21.34 -11.29
C LYS A 27 -27.34 -20.04 -11.95
N ALA A 28 -27.72 -19.83 -13.21
CA ALA A 28 -27.61 -18.52 -13.83
C ALA A 28 -28.29 -17.48 -12.93
N GLN A 29 -27.55 -16.42 -12.58
CA GLN A 29 -28.18 -15.22 -12.05
C GLN A 29 -29.06 -14.61 -13.15
N PRO A 30 -30.20 -13.97 -12.80
CA PRO A 30 -30.94 -13.20 -13.79
C PRO A 30 -30.02 -12.11 -14.36
N VAL A 31 -30.00 -11.99 -15.69
CA VAL A 31 -29.29 -10.92 -16.39
C VAL A 31 -29.79 -9.59 -15.81
N ARG A 32 -28.89 -8.83 -15.18
CA ARG A 32 -29.16 -7.42 -14.89
C ARG A 32 -29.12 -6.68 -16.22
N ASP A 33 -30.17 -5.93 -16.51
CA ASP A 33 -30.18 -5.04 -17.66
C ASP A 33 -28.96 -4.12 -17.63
N ALA A 34 -28.30 -3.97 -18.77
CA ALA A 34 -27.08 -3.21 -18.88
C ALA A 34 -27.34 -1.73 -18.55
N SER A 35 -26.49 -1.14 -17.70
CA SER A 35 -26.50 0.30 -17.47
C SER A 35 -26.16 1.04 -18.78
N PRO A 36 -26.70 2.25 -19.07
CA PRO A 36 -26.61 2.88 -20.40
C PRO A 36 -25.21 3.33 -20.87
N VAL A 37 -24.13 2.91 -20.20
CA VAL A 37 -22.74 3.25 -20.53
C VAL A 37 -21.91 1.98 -20.73
N SER A 38 -22.39 1.09 -21.61
CA SER A 38 -21.52 0.12 -22.27
C SER A 38 -20.85 0.81 -23.46
N ALA A 39 -19.57 1.17 -23.34
CA ALA A 39 -18.76 1.50 -24.51
C ALA A 39 -18.85 0.32 -25.50
N ARG A 40 -19.04 0.61 -26.79
CA ARG A 40 -18.98 -0.43 -27.82
C ARG A 40 -17.58 -1.02 -27.82
N ILE A 41 -17.49 -2.33 -27.69
CA ILE A 41 -16.23 -3.08 -27.76
C ILE A 41 -16.19 -3.63 -29.18
N ASP A 42 -15.52 -2.92 -30.08
CA ASP A 42 -15.43 -3.28 -31.50
C ASP A 42 -14.26 -4.26 -31.79
N PHE A 43 -13.80 -5.00 -30.77
CA PHE A 43 -12.68 -5.96 -30.85
C PHE A 43 -13.17 -7.42 -30.78
N GLU A 44 -12.63 -8.29 -31.63
CA GLU A 44 -12.95 -9.72 -31.64
C GLU A 44 -12.23 -10.45 -30.48
N LEU A 45 -12.97 -11.23 -29.69
CA LEU A 45 -12.42 -11.96 -28.54
C LEU A 45 -11.77 -13.28 -28.98
N PRO A 46 -10.61 -13.67 -28.43
CA PRO A 46 -9.90 -14.88 -28.85
C PRO A 46 -10.65 -16.15 -28.44
N ASP A 47 -11.05 -16.97 -29.42
CA ASP A 47 -11.65 -18.29 -29.19
C ASP A 47 -10.55 -19.35 -28.98
N ILE A 48 -10.38 -19.87 -27.76
CA ILE A 48 -9.30 -20.81 -27.40
C ILE A 48 -9.89 -22.16 -27.00
N GLY A 49 -9.60 -23.20 -27.79
CA GLY A 49 -10.09 -24.56 -27.59
C GLY A 49 -9.28 -25.36 -26.55
N GLU A 50 -9.89 -26.41 -25.99
CA GLU A 50 -9.23 -27.31 -25.03
C GLU A 50 -8.00 -28.02 -25.62
N ASP A 51 -8.07 -28.41 -26.89
CA ASP A 51 -7.02 -29.12 -27.62
C ASP A 51 -6.08 -28.18 -28.41
N ASP A 52 -6.23 -26.84 -28.30
CA ASP A 52 -5.33 -25.88 -28.98
C ASP A 52 -3.89 -26.07 -28.49
N SER A 53 -2.96 -26.19 -29.45
CA SER A 53 -1.52 -26.24 -29.16
C SER A 53 -1.03 -24.93 -28.55
N PHE A 54 0.05 -25.00 -27.75
CA PHE A 54 0.66 -23.81 -27.13
C PHE A 54 0.93 -22.68 -28.14
N ARG A 55 1.37 -23.02 -29.36
CA ARG A 55 1.59 -22.08 -30.48
C ARG A 55 0.31 -21.38 -30.94
N GLN A 56 -0.81 -22.09 -31.01
CA GLN A 56 -2.12 -21.50 -31.35
C GLN A 56 -2.61 -20.56 -30.23
N VAL A 57 -2.47 -20.96 -28.96
CA VAL A 57 -2.84 -20.13 -27.80
C VAL A 57 -2.04 -18.82 -27.78
N VAL A 58 -0.71 -18.89 -27.97
CA VAL A 58 0.18 -17.73 -28.05
C VAL A 58 -0.23 -16.80 -29.20
N ARG A 59 -0.46 -17.34 -30.40
CA ARG A 59 -0.87 -16.55 -31.58
C ARG A 59 -2.19 -15.80 -31.34
N LYS A 60 -3.24 -16.51 -30.90
CA LYS A 60 -4.59 -15.94 -30.66
C LYS A 60 -4.55 -14.81 -29.63
N LEU A 61 -3.80 -14.98 -28.53
CA LEU A 61 -3.61 -13.92 -27.54
C LEU A 61 -2.75 -12.77 -28.07
N SER A 62 -1.74 -13.04 -28.88
CA SER A 62 -0.87 -11.99 -29.46
C SER A 62 -1.64 -11.06 -30.40
N THR A 63 -2.50 -11.60 -31.26
CA THR A 63 -3.40 -10.81 -32.12
C THR A 63 -4.29 -9.90 -31.28
N TYR A 64 -4.94 -10.43 -30.23
CA TYR A 64 -5.77 -9.62 -29.34
C TYR A 64 -4.99 -8.48 -28.66
N PHE A 65 -3.79 -8.72 -28.13
CA PHE A 65 -2.98 -7.64 -27.53
C PHE A 65 -2.41 -6.66 -28.55
N TYR A 66 -2.26 -7.06 -29.80
CA TYR A 66 -1.86 -6.16 -30.88
C TYR A 66 -3.00 -5.15 -31.17
N ASP A 67 -4.22 -5.66 -31.40
CA ASP A 67 -5.39 -4.86 -31.76
C ASP A 67 -5.96 -4.06 -30.57
N ALA A 68 -6.01 -4.65 -29.37
CA ALA A 68 -6.64 -4.04 -28.21
C ALA A 68 -5.75 -3.02 -27.46
N ILE A 69 -4.46 -2.92 -27.83
CA ILE A 69 -3.50 -2.00 -27.20
C ILE A 69 -2.66 -1.32 -28.30
N GLU A 70 -3.15 -0.16 -28.73
CA GLU A 70 -2.52 0.71 -29.72
C GLU A 70 -1.78 1.90 -29.09
N LEU A 71 -2.13 2.27 -27.85
CA LEU A 71 -1.60 3.46 -27.16
C LEU A 71 -0.64 3.11 -26.01
N PRO A 72 0.53 3.78 -25.90
CA PRO A 72 1.42 3.64 -24.75
C PRO A 72 0.69 3.97 -23.44
N SER A 73 0.58 2.98 -22.57
CA SER A 73 -0.16 3.08 -21.30
C SER A 73 0.67 2.48 -20.17
N THR A 74 0.80 3.22 -19.07
CA THR A 74 1.47 2.73 -17.87
C THR A 74 0.66 1.62 -17.19
N PHE A 75 1.33 0.76 -16.42
CA PHE A 75 0.68 -0.32 -15.67
C PHE A 75 -0.50 0.17 -14.81
N GLU A 76 -0.36 1.32 -14.14
CA GLU A 76 -1.43 1.88 -13.30
C GLU A 76 -2.62 2.39 -14.13
N GLN A 77 -2.39 2.95 -15.31
CA GLN A 77 -3.46 3.32 -16.24
C GLN A 77 -4.23 2.07 -16.70
N LEU A 78 -3.52 1.03 -17.16
CA LEU A 78 -4.11 -0.27 -17.54
C LEU A 78 -4.82 -0.99 -16.38
N ARG A 79 -4.44 -0.71 -15.12
CA ARG A 79 -5.06 -1.28 -13.93
C ARG A 79 -6.36 -0.54 -13.54
N THR A 80 -6.35 0.79 -13.59
CA THR A 80 -7.35 1.66 -12.94
C THR A 80 -8.30 2.37 -13.91
N THR A 81 -7.82 2.89 -15.04
CA THR A 81 -8.59 3.76 -15.94
C THR A 81 -9.38 2.97 -17.00
N ALA A 82 -10.08 3.69 -17.88
CA ALA A 82 -10.79 3.09 -19.01
C ALA A 82 -9.86 2.38 -20.02
N ALA A 83 -8.57 2.73 -20.08
CA ALA A 83 -7.57 2.03 -20.90
C ALA A 83 -7.43 0.54 -20.51
N GLY A 84 -7.78 0.18 -19.27
CA GLY A 84 -7.82 -1.19 -18.79
C GLY A 84 -9.09 -1.98 -19.12
N ASN A 85 -10.06 -1.42 -19.84
CA ASN A 85 -11.35 -2.08 -20.06
C ASN A 85 -11.23 -3.32 -20.98
N CYS A 86 -10.45 -3.25 -22.07
CA CYS A 86 -10.19 -4.40 -22.94
C CYS A 86 -9.52 -5.57 -22.17
N ILE A 87 -8.64 -5.26 -21.21
CA ILE A 87 -8.01 -6.24 -20.32
C ILE A 87 -9.03 -6.89 -19.38
N ARG A 88 -9.99 -6.13 -18.83
CA ARG A 88 -11.06 -6.67 -17.96
C ARG A 88 -11.94 -7.65 -18.73
N VAL A 89 -12.40 -7.25 -19.92
CA VAL A 89 -13.27 -8.08 -20.79
C VAL A 89 -12.57 -9.37 -21.22
N LEU A 90 -11.27 -9.33 -21.55
CA LEU A 90 -10.51 -10.55 -21.85
C LEU A 90 -10.45 -11.49 -20.64
N VAL A 91 -10.24 -10.99 -19.42
CA VAL A 91 -10.21 -11.83 -18.21
C VAL A 91 -11.58 -12.45 -17.93
N ASP A 92 -12.68 -11.72 -18.15
CA ASP A 92 -14.05 -12.25 -18.05
C ASP A 92 -14.25 -13.39 -19.06
N HIS A 93 -13.92 -13.15 -20.34
CA HIS A 93 -14.03 -14.13 -21.41
C HIS A 93 -13.20 -15.40 -21.17
N LEU A 94 -11.91 -15.26 -20.82
CA LEU A 94 -11.02 -16.40 -20.54
C LEU A 94 -11.51 -17.25 -19.37
N ASN A 95 -12.07 -16.64 -18.32
CA ASN A 95 -12.58 -17.36 -17.15
C ASN A 95 -13.83 -18.20 -17.47
N ASP A 96 -14.71 -17.67 -18.32
CA ASP A 96 -16.02 -18.25 -18.59
C ASP A 96 -15.99 -19.28 -19.74
N THR A 97 -15.15 -19.05 -20.76
CA THR A 97 -15.11 -19.87 -21.99
C THR A 97 -13.93 -20.82 -22.07
N CYS A 98 -12.75 -20.44 -21.56
CA CYS A 98 -11.51 -21.15 -21.85
C CYS A 98 -11.08 -22.09 -20.70
N THR A 99 -10.62 -23.29 -21.07
CA THR A 99 -10.17 -24.34 -20.13
C THR A 99 -8.78 -24.91 -20.47
N ASN A 100 -8.13 -24.38 -21.51
CA ASN A 100 -6.81 -24.81 -21.96
C ASN A 100 -5.72 -24.47 -20.91
N PRO A 101 -4.96 -25.44 -20.38
CA PRO A 101 -4.01 -25.20 -19.29
C PRO A 101 -2.82 -24.32 -19.69
N ALA A 102 -2.57 -24.11 -20.99
CA ALA A 102 -1.43 -23.35 -21.50
C ALA A 102 -1.61 -21.82 -21.48
N ILE A 103 -2.79 -21.30 -21.11
CA ILE A 103 -3.12 -19.85 -21.15
C ILE A 103 -2.11 -19.01 -20.35
N VAL A 104 -1.79 -19.41 -19.11
CA VAL A 104 -0.87 -18.64 -18.25
C VAL A 104 0.56 -18.69 -18.81
N ASN A 105 1.00 -19.84 -19.33
CA ASN A 105 2.30 -19.97 -19.99
C ASN A 105 2.38 -19.04 -21.23
N ALA A 106 1.30 -18.94 -22.00
CA ALA A 106 1.25 -18.13 -23.22
C ALA A 106 1.29 -16.63 -22.91
N LEU A 107 0.53 -16.17 -21.90
CA LEU A 107 0.57 -14.78 -21.42
C LEU A 107 1.96 -14.37 -20.94
N LEU A 108 2.66 -15.25 -20.21
CA LEU A 108 4.01 -14.95 -19.70
C LEU A 108 5.08 -15.00 -20.81
N ALA A 109 4.94 -15.89 -21.80
CA ALA A 109 5.79 -15.88 -22.99
C ALA A 109 5.60 -14.60 -23.82
N LEU A 110 4.37 -14.12 -23.97
CA LEU A 110 4.06 -12.85 -24.62
C LEU A 110 4.59 -11.64 -23.83
N LYS A 111 4.51 -11.66 -22.49
CA LYS A 111 5.14 -10.62 -21.64
C LYS A 111 6.63 -10.47 -21.96
N TRP A 112 7.38 -11.57 -22.02
CA TRP A 112 8.80 -11.57 -22.36
C TRP A 112 9.07 -11.08 -23.78
N HIS A 113 8.25 -11.52 -24.76
CA HIS A 113 8.35 -11.06 -26.13
C HIS A 113 8.18 -9.53 -26.25
N TYR A 114 7.08 -8.97 -25.72
CA TYR A 114 6.83 -7.53 -25.80
C TYR A 114 7.80 -6.69 -24.94
N ALA A 115 8.43 -7.27 -23.92
CA ALA A 115 9.50 -6.60 -23.14
C ALA A 115 10.85 -6.56 -23.87
N ALA A 116 11.07 -7.46 -24.84
CA ALA A 116 12.29 -7.52 -25.64
C ALA A 116 12.19 -6.74 -26.98
N ASP A 117 11.00 -6.24 -27.33
CA ASP A 117 10.77 -5.46 -28.53
C ASP A 117 11.34 -4.03 -28.39
N SER A 118 12.36 -3.74 -29.22
CA SER A 118 13.05 -2.45 -29.24
C SER A 118 12.48 -1.43 -30.23
N GLU A 119 11.57 -1.83 -31.14
CA GLU A 119 11.10 -0.91 -32.20
C GLU A 119 10.11 0.13 -31.65
N HIS A 120 9.26 -0.27 -30.70
CA HIS A 120 8.25 0.59 -30.07
C HIS A 120 8.24 0.45 -28.54
N GLN A 121 9.35 0.81 -27.89
CA GLN A 121 9.58 0.60 -26.45
C GLN A 121 8.38 0.91 -25.53
N GLY A 122 7.71 2.06 -25.71
CA GLY A 122 6.55 2.44 -24.88
C GLY A 122 5.26 1.64 -25.14
N LEU A 123 5.09 1.08 -26.34
CA LEU A 123 3.93 0.23 -26.69
C LEU A 123 4.19 -1.24 -26.34
N GLY A 124 5.43 -1.72 -26.56
CA GLY A 124 5.90 -3.02 -26.08
C GLY A 124 5.79 -3.13 -24.56
N GLU A 125 6.21 -2.10 -23.82
CA GLU A 125 6.04 -2.05 -22.36
C GLU A 125 4.55 -2.09 -21.94
N ALA A 126 3.66 -1.38 -22.65
CA ALA A 126 2.22 -1.41 -22.36
C ALA A 126 1.61 -2.81 -22.59
N ARG A 127 1.94 -3.45 -23.73
CA ARG A 127 1.49 -4.82 -24.06
C ARG A 127 2.07 -5.87 -23.11
N SER A 128 3.33 -5.73 -22.70
CA SER A 128 3.98 -6.58 -21.70
C SER A 128 3.30 -6.48 -20.33
N ASN A 129 3.05 -5.24 -19.85
CA ASN A 129 2.30 -4.99 -18.62
C ASN A 129 0.88 -5.58 -18.69
N ALA A 130 0.19 -5.46 -19.83
CA ALA A 130 -1.15 -6.02 -20.01
C ALA A 130 -1.18 -7.55 -19.94
N CYS A 131 -0.23 -8.23 -20.59
CA CYS A 131 -0.08 -9.69 -20.52
C CYS A 131 0.08 -10.15 -19.07
N GLU A 132 0.93 -9.46 -18.29
CA GLU A 132 1.10 -9.73 -16.86
C GLU A 132 -0.21 -9.51 -16.08
N ILE A 133 -0.91 -8.39 -16.31
CA ILE A 133 -2.19 -8.06 -15.65
C ILE A 133 -3.26 -9.13 -15.90
N VAL A 134 -3.40 -9.61 -17.15
CA VAL A 134 -4.37 -10.66 -17.49
C VAL A 134 -4.02 -11.96 -16.77
N ALA A 135 -2.73 -12.36 -16.76
CA ALA A 135 -2.29 -13.61 -16.15
C ALA A 135 -2.67 -13.70 -14.65
N TRP A 136 -2.42 -12.65 -13.86
CA TRP A 136 -2.77 -12.71 -12.43
C TRP A 136 -4.24 -12.47 -12.13
N ARG A 137 -4.93 -11.62 -12.91
CA ARG A 137 -6.39 -11.42 -12.76
C ARG A 137 -7.21 -12.64 -13.17
N PHE A 138 -6.68 -13.47 -14.07
CA PHE A 138 -7.24 -14.78 -14.39
C PHE A 138 -7.03 -15.75 -13.21
N LEU A 139 -5.78 -15.89 -12.71
CA LEU A 139 -5.48 -16.78 -11.58
C LEU A 139 -6.27 -16.43 -10.30
N SER A 140 -6.54 -15.15 -10.02
CA SER A 140 -7.25 -14.74 -8.81
C SER A 140 -8.75 -15.09 -8.79
N ARG A 141 -9.30 -15.56 -9.92
CA ARG A 141 -10.69 -16.06 -10.04
C ARG A 141 -10.80 -17.58 -9.91
N LEU A 142 -9.68 -18.29 -9.98
CA LEU A 142 -9.62 -19.75 -9.92
C LEU A 142 -9.48 -20.26 -8.48
N SER A 143 -9.89 -21.51 -8.23
CA SER A 143 -9.56 -22.15 -6.96
C SER A 143 -8.05 -22.42 -6.84
N GLU A 144 -7.51 -22.53 -5.62
CA GLU A 144 -6.07 -22.77 -5.40
C GLU A 144 -5.53 -23.99 -6.14
N ARG A 145 -6.36 -25.03 -6.30
CA ARG A 145 -6.00 -26.24 -7.05
C ARG A 145 -5.94 -26.00 -8.56
N GLU A 146 -6.87 -25.22 -9.10
CA GLU A 146 -6.87 -24.85 -10.52
C GLU A 146 -5.69 -23.92 -10.80
N ALA A 147 -5.50 -22.87 -9.99
CA ALA A 147 -4.36 -21.98 -10.08
C ALA A 147 -3.01 -22.74 -10.02
N MET A 148 -2.87 -23.74 -9.13
CA MET A 148 -1.71 -24.62 -9.10
C MET A 148 -1.53 -25.40 -10.41
N ASN A 149 -2.60 -25.98 -10.97
CA ASN A 149 -2.52 -26.71 -12.23
C ASN A 149 -2.07 -25.81 -13.40
N TYR A 150 -2.60 -24.59 -13.51
CA TYR A 150 -2.19 -23.63 -14.54
C TYR A 150 -0.73 -23.16 -14.34
N CYS A 151 -0.34 -22.81 -13.11
CA CYS A 151 1.02 -22.37 -12.81
C CYS A 151 2.10 -23.45 -13.01
N LEU A 152 1.76 -24.72 -12.76
CA LEU A 152 2.67 -25.86 -12.82
C LEU A 152 2.43 -26.76 -14.06
N TYR A 153 1.70 -26.26 -15.05
CA TYR A 153 1.53 -26.93 -16.35
C TYR A 153 2.81 -26.82 -17.17
N GLU A 154 3.44 -27.96 -17.46
CA GLU A 154 4.63 -28.05 -18.30
C GLU A 154 4.22 -28.18 -19.78
N ILE A 155 4.83 -27.38 -20.65
CA ILE A 155 4.54 -27.41 -22.09
C ILE A 155 5.04 -28.75 -22.68
N PRO A 156 4.16 -29.58 -23.31
CA PRO A 156 4.55 -30.87 -23.87
C PRO A 156 5.63 -30.76 -24.94
N ASP A 157 6.54 -31.74 -24.98
CA ASP A 157 7.51 -31.89 -26.06
C ASP A 157 7.09 -33.03 -27.01
N PRO A 158 6.68 -32.73 -28.26
CA PRO A 158 6.21 -33.74 -29.20
C PRO A 158 7.29 -34.75 -29.63
N GLN A 159 8.59 -34.51 -29.36
CA GLN A 159 9.63 -35.52 -29.60
C GLN A 159 9.69 -36.61 -28.51
N ALA A 160 9.00 -36.44 -27.37
CA ALA A 160 9.05 -37.39 -26.26
C ALA A 160 8.12 -38.61 -26.40
N ASP A 161 7.02 -38.50 -27.16
CA ASP A 161 6.00 -39.56 -27.31
C ASP A 161 6.17 -40.41 -28.60
N GLY A 162 7.29 -40.24 -29.33
CA GLY A 162 7.61 -40.97 -30.56
C GLY A 162 8.66 -42.08 -30.36
N ASN A 163 8.20 -43.34 -30.37
CA ASN A 163 8.95 -44.62 -30.23
C ASN A 163 9.41 -45.04 -28.82
N GLU A 164 9.02 -46.27 -28.47
CA GLU A 164 9.65 -47.10 -27.43
C GLU A 164 11.08 -47.55 -27.83
N ARG A 165 12.01 -46.61 -27.92
CA ARG A 165 13.45 -46.86 -27.75
C ARG A 165 14.00 -45.72 -26.91
N PRO A 166 14.75 -45.98 -25.83
CA PRO A 166 15.38 -44.91 -25.07
C PRO A 166 16.46 -44.27 -25.95
N LEU A 167 16.08 -43.24 -26.69
CA LEU A 167 17.03 -42.33 -27.31
C LEU A 167 17.71 -41.58 -26.18
N GLN A 168 18.86 -42.15 -25.84
CA GLN A 168 19.80 -41.72 -24.84
C GLN A 168 20.20 -40.26 -25.11
N TYR A 169 19.45 -39.34 -24.52
CA TYR A 169 19.88 -37.95 -24.36
C TYR A 169 21.09 -37.97 -23.42
N ASP A 170 22.26 -38.17 -24.02
CA ASP A 170 23.59 -37.83 -23.49
C ASP A 170 23.74 -36.29 -23.42
N GLN A 171 22.67 -35.55 -23.03
CA GLN A 171 22.88 -34.31 -22.31
C GLN A 171 23.43 -34.72 -20.95
N GLU A 172 24.62 -34.21 -20.67
CA GLU A 172 25.37 -34.57 -19.47
C GLU A 172 24.51 -34.39 -18.22
N ALA A 173 24.82 -35.17 -17.18
CA ALA A 173 24.48 -34.79 -15.81
C ALA A 173 25.40 -33.63 -15.38
N GLY A 174 25.40 -32.55 -16.17
CA GLY A 174 25.99 -31.26 -15.85
C GLY A 174 25.07 -30.54 -14.87
N GLU A 175 25.67 -29.87 -13.91
CA GLU A 175 24.99 -29.37 -12.70
C GLU A 175 24.18 -28.07 -12.95
N SER A 176 24.08 -27.66 -14.22
CA SER A 176 23.44 -26.45 -14.73
C SER A 176 21.97 -26.26 -14.37
N SER A 177 21.67 -25.09 -13.81
CA SER A 177 20.33 -24.53 -13.68
C SER A 177 19.78 -24.06 -15.04
N PRO A 178 18.50 -24.30 -15.37
CA PRO A 178 17.89 -23.80 -16.60
C PRO A 178 17.57 -22.29 -16.57
N LEU A 179 17.77 -21.61 -15.44
CA LEU A 179 17.31 -20.23 -15.20
C LEU A 179 18.40 -19.16 -15.33
N LEU A 180 19.69 -19.52 -15.34
CA LEU A 180 20.81 -18.57 -15.40
C LEU A 180 21.54 -18.56 -16.77
N PRO A 181 21.94 -17.39 -17.31
CA PRO A 181 22.64 -17.29 -18.60
C PRO A 181 24.17 -17.30 -18.47
N ARG A 182 24.88 -17.65 -19.54
CA ARG A 182 26.36 -17.55 -19.62
C ARG A 182 26.79 -16.61 -20.75
N ILE A 183 27.75 -15.73 -20.49
CA ILE A 183 28.39 -14.85 -21.49
C ILE A 183 29.90 -14.88 -21.29
N LEU A 184 30.65 -15.17 -22.36
CA LEU A 184 32.05 -14.81 -22.56
C LEU A 184 32.36 -14.93 -24.07
N PRO A 185 32.92 -13.91 -24.75
CA PRO A 185 33.26 -14.00 -26.16
C PRO A 185 34.70 -14.48 -26.36
N SER A 186 34.94 -15.28 -27.40
CA SER A 186 36.28 -15.44 -27.98
C SER A 186 36.21 -15.63 -29.48
N SER A 187 36.90 -14.74 -30.19
CA SER A 187 37.33 -14.82 -31.59
C SER A 187 37.62 -16.24 -32.11
N GLY A 188 37.13 -16.56 -33.30
CA GLY A 188 37.50 -17.75 -34.07
C GLY A 188 36.57 -17.93 -35.26
N ASP A 189 37.15 -18.04 -36.45
CA ASP A 189 36.42 -18.26 -37.71
C ASP A 189 36.19 -19.76 -37.97
N GLU A 190 35.44 -20.06 -39.04
CA GLU A 190 35.24 -21.34 -39.71
C GLU A 190 34.29 -22.41 -39.12
N SER A 191 33.70 -23.15 -40.06
CA SER A 191 32.60 -24.09 -39.95
C SER A 191 32.99 -25.50 -39.46
N MET A 192 32.11 -26.15 -38.68
CA MET A 192 31.57 -27.50 -38.96
C MET A 192 30.59 -28.00 -37.88
N ASP A 193 29.66 -28.89 -38.27
CA ASP A 193 28.62 -29.48 -37.42
C ASP A 193 29.14 -30.15 -36.13
N ARG A 194 28.53 -29.82 -34.97
CA ARG A 194 28.53 -30.63 -33.73
C ARG A 194 27.49 -30.16 -32.68
N PRO A 195 27.14 -31.00 -31.69
CA PRO A 195 25.79 -31.00 -31.09
C PRO A 195 25.48 -29.93 -30.04
N ALA A 196 24.19 -29.66 -29.87
CA ALA A 196 23.65 -28.51 -29.13
C ALA A 196 23.75 -28.61 -27.59
N GLY A 197 24.66 -27.82 -27.01
CA GLY A 197 24.67 -27.47 -25.58
C GLY A 197 23.72 -26.32 -25.23
N SER A 198 23.52 -26.06 -23.93
CA SER A 198 22.54 -25.09 -23.39
C SER A 198 22.63 -23.66 -23.99
N SER A 199 23.82 -23.20 -24.38
CA SER A 199 24.02 -21.92 -25.07
C SER A 199 23.21 -21.80 -26.37
N ALA A 200 23.02 -22.91 -27.10
CA ALA A 200 22.19 -22.94 -28.30
C ALA A 200 20.72 -22.61 -28.00
N LYS A 201 20.15 -23.10 -26.88
CA LYS A 201 18.74 -22.81 -26.52
C LYS A 201 18.49 -21.32 -26.28
N LYS A 202 19.43 -20.56 -25.71
CA LYS A 202 19.26 -19.11 -25.53
C LYS A 202 19.54 -18.30 -26.80
N ALA A 203 20.47 -18.72 -27.66
CA ALA A 203 20.60 -18.16 -29.01
C ALA A 203 19.34 -18.43 -29.86
N THR A 204 18.74 -19.61 -29.69
CA THR A 204 17.44 -19.97 -30.28
C THR A 204 16.33 -19.07 -29.72
N LEU A 205 16.20 -18.92 -28.39
CA LEU A 205 15.25 -17.98 -27.77
C LEU A 205 15.38 -16.57 -28.36
N LEU A 206 16.59 -16.01 -28.38
CA LEU A 206 16.83 -14.64 -28.86
C LEU A 206 16.55 -14.48 -30.37
N SER A 207 16.88 -15.49 -31.19
CA SER A 207 16.57 -15.49 -32.64
C SER A 207 15.12 -15.90 -32.97
N SER A 208 14.37 -16.39 -31.97
CA SER A 208 12.95 -16.72 -32.03
C SER A 208 12.07 -15.53 -31.64
N LEU A 209 12.58 -14.59 -30.83
CA LEU A 209 11.84 -13.41 -30.37
C LEU A 209 11.28 -12.56 -31.51
N SER A 210 12.06 -12.28 -32.56
CA SER A 210 11.61 -11.46 -33.69
C SER A 210 10.57 -12.14 -34.61
N ARG A 211 10.23 -13.40 -34.33
CA ARG A 211 9.32 -14.22 -35.17
C ARG A 211 8.03 -14.64 -34.46
N LEU A 212 7.88 -14.35 -33.16
CA LEU A 212 6.70 -14.70 -32.37
C LEU A 212 5.41 -14.00 -32.83
N THR A 213 5.49 -12.80 -33.39
CA THR A 213 4.37 -12.05 -33.98
C THR A 213 4.09 -12.39 -35.45
N ASN A 214 5.05 -12.98 -36.16
CA ASN A 214 4.94 -13.34 -37.59
C ASN A 214 4.52 -14.81 -37.81
N LEU A 215 3.77 -15.39 -36.86
CA LEU A 215 3.29 -16.78 -36.92
C LEU A 215 2.14 -16.95 -37.94
N SER A 216 2.47 -17.25 -39.19
CA SER A 216 1.52 -17.80 -40.17
C SER A 216 1.35 -19.32 -39.98
N GLU A 217 0.26 -19.89 -40.48
CA GLU A 217 0.00 -21.35 -40.42
C GLU A 217 0.98 -22.16 -41.27
N GLU A 218 1.67 -21.51 -42.22
CA GLU A 218 2.61 -22.13 -43.15
C GLU A 218 4.06 -22.16 -42.64
N THR A 219 4.34 -21.63 -41.43
CA THR A 219 5.71 -21.63 -40.89
C THR A 219 6.17 -23.05 -40.47
N PRO A 220 7.28 -23.60 -41.02
CA PRO A 220 7.72 -24.97 -40.72
C PRO A 220 8.06 -25.19 -39.23
N ASP A 221 7.83 -26.40 -38.72
CA ASP A 221 8.05 -26.74 -37.30
C ASP A 221 9.52 -26.63 -36.85
N GLU A 222 10.48 -26.74 -37.75
CA GLU A 222 11.91 -26.49 -37.47
C GLU A 222 12.23 -25.01 -37.17
N LEU A 223 11.30 -24.10 -37.49
CA LEU A 223 11.41 -22.65 -37.32
C LEU A 223 10.44 -22.11 -36.25
N ASP A 224 9.72 -22.97 -35.53
CA ASP A 224 8.73 -22.56 -34.52
C ASP A 224 9.40 -21.89 -33.29
N PRO A 225 9.17 -20.59 -33.05
CA PRO A 225 9.79 -19.86 -31.94
C PRO A 225 9.28 -20.29 -30.56
N THR A 226 8.16 -21.00 -30.48
CA THR A 226 7.61 -21.51 -29.21
C THR A 226 8.32 -22.78 -28.72
N THR A 227 9.11 -23.43 -29.58
CA THR A 227 9.94 -24.60 -29.24
C THR A 227 10.83 -24.40 -28.03
N ALA A 228 11.31 -23.17 -27.84
CA ALA A 228 12.26 -22.85 -26.79
C ALA A 228 11.63 -22.73 -25.38
N PHE A 229 10.30 -22.69 -25.28
CA PHE A 229 9.57 -22.75 -24.00
C PHE A 229 9.08 -24.17 -23.64
N LYS A 230 9.27 -25.17 -24.53
CA LYS A 230 8.94 -26.58 -24.24
C LYS A 230 9.62 -27.07 -22.96
N SER A 231 8.95 -27.94 -22.20
CA SER A 231 9.35 -28.47 -20.88
C SER A 231 9.44 -27.46 -19.72
N LEU A 232 9.13 -26.18 -19.93
CA LEU A 232 9.01 -25.18 -18.86
C LEU A 232 7.55 -25.10 -18.35
N ASN A 233 7.40 -24.75 -17.07
CA ASN A 233 6.13 -24.38 -16.45
C ASN A 233 5.92 -22.86 -16.38
N ALA A 234 4.70 -22.42 -16.07
CA ALA A 234 4.37 -20.99 -15.99
C ALA A 234 5.26 -20.21 -15.02
N LEU A 235 5.60 -20.78 -13.86
CA LEU A 235 6.43 -20.09 -12.87
C LEU A 235 7.88 -19.93 -13.34
N GLU A 236 8.43 -20.91 -14.06
CA GLU A 236 9.74 -20.83 -14.71
C GLU A 236 9.74 -19.79 -15.84
N ILE A 237 8.67 -19.74 -16.65
CA ILE A 237 8.49 -18.71 -17.68
C ILE A 237 8.34 -17.32 -17.03
N ALA A 238 7.61 -17.19 -15.92
CA ALA A 238 7.48 -15.94 -15.16
C ALA A 238 8.82 -15.44 -14.60
N ALA A 239 9.67 -16.36 -14.09
CA ALA A 239 11.00 -16.05 -13.61
C ALA A 239 11.93 -15.59 -14.74
N ILE A 240 11.90 -16.28 -15.89
CA ILE A 240 12.64 -15.86 -17.09
C ILE A 240 12.12 -14.50 -17.60
N ALA A 241 10.80 -14.30 -17.58
CA ALA A 241 10.11 -13.11 -18.11
C ALA A 241 10.20 -11.85 -17.23
N ASP A 242 10.91 -11.90 -16.09
CA ASP A 242 10.95 -10.84 -15.07
C ASP A 242 9.53 -10.38 -14.65
N ALA A 243 8.62 -11.34 -14.45
CA ALA A 243 7.22 -11.11 -14.08
C ALA A 243 7.06 -10.89 -12.57
N LYS A 244 7.73 -9.84 -12.06
CA LYS A 244 7.82 -9.50 -10.64
C LYS A 244 6.46 -9.33 -9.98
N ARG A 245 5.51 -8.67 -10.65
CA ARG A 245 4.18 -8.38 -10.08
C ARG A 245 3.30 -9.63 -10.09
N PHE A 246 3.40 -10.48 -11.12
CA PHE A 246 2.72 -11.78 -11.17
C PHE A 246 3.24 -12.72 -10.07
N LEU A 247 4.56 -12.88 -9.95
CA LEU A 247 5.17 -13.73 -8.92
C LEU A 247 4.87 -13.21 -7.51
N SER A 248 4.77 -11.90 -7.31
CA SER A 248 4.42 -11.29 -6.02
C SER A 248 2.96 -11.49 -5.58
N GLN A 249 2.07 -12.03 -6.42
CA GLN A 249 0.65 -12.19 -6.05
C GLN A 249 0.43 -13.31 -5.05
N HIS A 250 -0.49 -13.06 -4.10
CA HIS A 250 -0.83 -13.98 -3.01
C HIS A 250 -1.18 -15.41 -3.48
N ALA A 251 -1.92 -15.57 -4.59
CA ALA A 251 -2.25 -16.88 -5.16
C ALA A 251 -1.01 -17.65 -5.64
N VAL A 252 -0.04 -16.94 -6.23
CA VAL A 252 1.23 -17.52 -6.70
C VAL A 252 2.18 -17.79 -5.52
N GLN A 253 2.29 -16.84 -4.58
CA GLN A 253 3.08 -16.98 -3.35
C GLN A 253 2.62 -18.14 -2.46
N LYS A 254 1.32 -18.47 -2.42
CA LYS A 254 0.82 -19.69 -1.77
C LYS A 254 1.40 -20.97 -2.39
N ILE A 255 1.44 -21.07 -3.71
CA ILE A 255 2.02 -22.21 -4.44
C ILE A 255 3.53 -22.31 -4.15
N ILE A 256 4.24 -21.19 -4.25
CA ILE A 256 5.69 -21.10 -4.00
C ILE A 256 6.04 -21.45 -2.54
N THR A 257 5.25 -20.98 -1.58
CA THR A 257 5.36 -21.36 -0.15
C THR A 257 5.11 -22.86 0.06
N GLY A 258 4.20 -23.46 -0.73
CA GLY A 258 3.96 -24.90 -0.76
C GLY A 258 5.16 -25.70 -1.28
N ILE A 259 5.87 -25.20 -2.29
CA ILE A 259 7.12 -25.77 -2.80
C ILE A 259 8.24 -25.63 -1.76
N TRP A 260 8.40 -24.45 -1.15
CA TRP A 260 9.40 -24.18 -0.11
C TRP A 260 9.26 -25.11 1.11
N ASN A 261 8.03 -25.37 1.58
CA ASN A 261 7.77 -26.32 2.67
C ASN A 261 7.84 -27.80 2.23
N GLY A 262 7.85 -28.05 0.92
CA GLY A 262 7.82 -29.37 0.32
C GLY A 262 6.45 -30.06 0.42
N ASP A 263 5.36 -29.29 0.52
CA ASP A 263 4.00 -29.83 0.38
C ASP A 263 3.71 -30.19 -1.09
N ILE A 264 4.34 -29.46 -2.03
CA ILE A 264 4.40 -29.72 -3.47
C ILE A 264 5.82 -30.17 -3.82
N VAL A 265 5.96 -31.27 -4.58
CA VAL A 265 7.27 -31.81 -5.01
C VAL A 265 7.18 -32.26 -6.47
N PHE A 266 8.22 -31.99 -7.27
CA PHE A 266 8.27 -32.32 -8.71
C PHE A 266 8.73 -33.75 -9.04
N TRP A 267 9.24 -34.51 -8.07
CA TRP A 267 9.64 -35.92 -8.25
C TRP A 267 9.29 -36.76 -7.03
N ASP A 268 8.80 -37.98 -7.25
CA ASP A 268 8.38 -38.90 -6.19
C ASP A 268 9.49 -39.84 -5.70
N SER A 269 10.56 -40.00 -6.48
CA SER A 269 11.65 -40.96 -6.22
C SER A 269 13.03 -40.45 -6.68
N LEU A 270 14.07 -40.81 -5.93
CA LEU A 270 15.46 -40.63 -6.35
C LEU A 270 15.90 -41.84 -7.18
N SER A 271 15.50 -41.86 -8.46
CA SER A 271 15.77 -42.92 -9.43
C SER A 271 16.14 -42.34 -10.80
N VAL A 272 16.80 -43.13 -11.65
CA VAL A 272 17.27 -42.71 -12.99
C VAL A 272 16.11 -42.45 -13.97
N HIS A 273 14.90 -42.94 -13.67
CA HIS A 273 13.74 -42.88 -14.56
C HIS A 273 12.63 -41.94 -14.05
N SER A 274 12.88 -41.07 -13.05
CA SER A 274 11.83 -40.18 -12.53
C SER A 274 11.67 -38.92 -13.39
N THR A 275 10.50 -38.79 -14.02
CA THR A 275 10.11 -37.60 -14.79
C THR A 275 9.67 -36.46 -13.86
N LYS A 276 10.09 -35.22 -14.15
CA LYS A 276 9.56 -34.00 -13.52
C LYS A 276 8.04 -33.95 -13.74
N LYS A 277 7.25 -34.03 -12.66
CA LYS A 277 5.77 -33.85 -12.63
C LYS A 277 5.36 -33.40 -11.23
N HIS A 278 4.70 -32.25 -11.11
CA HIS A 278 4.24 -31.73 -9.83
C HIS A 278 3.24 -32.70 -9.16
N LYS A 279 3.45 -33.02 -7.87
CA LYS A 279 2.56 -33.84 -7.06
C LYS A 279 2.53 -33.33 -5.62
N TYR A 280 1.41 -33.53 -4.92
CA TYR A 280 1.36 -33.38 -3.47
C TYR A 280 2.22 -34.45 -2.79
N TYR A 281 3.04 -34.06 -1.83
CA TYR A 281 3.89 -34.98 -1.08
C TYR A 281 3.05 -35.93 -0.22
N ASN A 282 3.25 -37.24 -0.38
CA ASN A 282 2.61 -38.25 0.46
C ASN A 282 3.68 -39.04 1.26
N PRO A 283 3.78 -38.82 2.59
CA PRO A 283 4.77 -39.48 3.45
C PRO A 283 4.73 -41.02 3.47
N GLN A 284 3.64 -41.64 2.97
CA GLN A 284 3.50 -43.10 2.91
C GLN A 284 3.89 -43.71 1.56
N LYS A 285 4.06 -42.90 0.51
CA LYS A 285 4.22 -43.35 -0.88
C LYS A 285 5.47 -42.79 -1.57
N SER A 286 5.94 -41.61 -1.17
CA SER A 286 7.12 -40.95 -1.73
C SER A 286 8.42 -41.47 -1.10
N ASP A 287 9.51 -41.49 -1.87
CA ASP A 287 10.86 -41.81 -1.39
C ASP A 287 11.30 -40.76 -0.34
N PRO A 288 11.73 -41.15 0.89
CA PRO A 288 12.30 -40.25 1.88
C PRO A 288 13.40 -39.32 1.35
N TYR A 289 14.21 -39.80 0.40
CA TYR A 289 15.30 -39.02 -0.18
C TYR A 289 14.81 -37.86 -1.08
N SER A 290 13.52 -37.82 -1.47
CA SER A 290 12.96 -36.66 -2.17
C SER A 290 12.94 -35.39 -1.31
N ARG A 291 12.92 -35.54 0.03
CA ARG A 291 12.97 -34.40 0.97
C ARG A 291 14.28 -33.62 0.91
N LEU A 292 15.37 -34.21 0.42
CA LEU A 292 16.63 -33.50 0.21
C LEU A 292 16.47 -32.35 -0.80
N ARG A 293 15.51 -32.42 -1.73
CA ARG A 293 15.26 -31.37 -2.75
C ARG A 293 14.38 -30.21 -2.27
N VAL A 294 13.90 -30.24 -1.03
CA VAL A 294 13.00 -29.19 -0.53
C VAL A 294 13.84 -27.95 -0.19
N PRO A 295 13.58 -26.77 -0.80
CA PRO A 295 14.44 -25.58 -0.66
C PRO A 295 14.72 -25.17 0.80
N LYS A 296 13.74 -25.37 1.69
CA LYS A 296 13.90 -25.13 3.12
C LYS A 296 15.00 -25.97 3.78
N TYR A 297 15.13 -27.26 3.43
CA TYR A 297 16.15 -28.13 4.01
C TYR A 297 17.51 -27.92 3.36
N LEU A 298 17.55 -27.61 2.05
CA LEU A 298 18.76 -27.17 1.35
C LEU A 298 19.38 -25.96 2.07
N LYS A 299 18.60 -24.89 2.28
CA LYS A 299 19.10 -23.71 3.00
C LYS A 299 19.45 -24.02 4.46
N SER A 300 18.65 -24.84 5.15
CA SER A 300 18.95 -25.23 6.53
C SER A 300 20.32 -25.94 6.65
N TRP A 301 20.73 -26.69 5.62
CA TRP A 301 22.06 -27.29 5.57
C TRP A 301 23.17 -26.28 5.30
N GLU A 302 23.00 -25.36 4.35
CA GLU A 302 23.95 -24.26 4.08
C GLU A 302 24.25 -23.45 5.36
N VAL A 303 23.20 -23.10 6.12
CA VAL A 303 23.32 -22.39 7.41
C VAL A 303 24.11 -23.21 8.43
N LEU A 304 23.87 -24.52 8.51
CA LEU A 304 24.59 -25.41 9.43
C LEU A 304 26.07 -25.54 9.02
N PHE A 305 26.34 -25.71 7.72
CA PHE A 305 27.70 -25.79 7.18
C PHE A 305 28.50 -24.51 7.49
N PHE A 306 27.91 -23.34 7.25
CA PHE A 306 28.53 -22.05 7.53
C PHE A 306 28.71 -21.79 9.04
N ALA A 307 27.75 -22.19 9.89
CA ALA A 307 27.89 -22.08 11.33
C ALA A 307 29.04 -22.94 11.88
N VAL A 308 29.24 -24.14 11.34
CA VAL A 308 30.41 -24.99 11.66
C VAL A 308 31.70 -24.38 11.12
N PHE A 309 31.68 -23.82 9.90
CA PHE A 309 32.84 -23.15 9.30
C PHE A 309 33.32 -21.98 10.17
N LEU A 310 32.40 -21.10 10.58
CA LEU A 310 32.65 -19.96 11.45
C LEU A 310 33.20 -20.38 12.83
N ALA A 311 32.66 -21.46 13.41
CA ALA A 311 33.14 -22.01 14.68
C ALA A 311 34.56 -22.57 14.56
N LEU A 312 34.88 -23.29 13.47
CA LEU A 312 36.23 -23.78 13.19
C LEU A 312 37.23 -22.63 12.98
N TYR A 313 36.84 -21.64 12.18
CA TYR A 313 37.62 -20.43 11.90
C TYR A 313 38.01 -19.70 13.20
N TYR A 314 37.04 -19.37 14.05
CA TYR A 314 37.33 -18.73 15.34
C TYR A 314 38.12 -19.64 16.29
N THR A 315 37.90 -20.96 16.27
CA THR A 315 38.70 -21.88 17.10
C THR A 315 40.17 -21.84 16.70
N VAL A 316 40.49 -21.87 15.40
CA VAL A 316 41.87 -21.78 14.91
C VAL A 316 42.50 -20.42 15.25
N LEU A 317 41.75 -19.31 15.11
CA LEU A 317 42.22 -17.97 15.46
C LEU A 317 42.31 -17.66 16.96
N ILE A 318 41.67 -18.46 17.83
CA ILE A 318 41.82 -18.37 19.28
C ILE A 318 42.98 -19.24 19.78
N VAL A 319 43.14 -20.45 19.20
CA VAL A 319 44.19 -21.39 19.60
C VAL A 319 45.58 -20.93 19.14
N ARG A 320 45.72 -20.40 17.91
CA ARG A 320 46.97 -19.87 17.30
C ARG A 320 48.24 -20.68 17.65
N ASP A 321 48.23 -21.99 17.40
CA ASP A 321 49.42 -22.82 17.59
C ASP A 321 50.50 -22.43 16.56
N GLU A 322 51.62 -21.87 17.01
CA GLU A 322 52.70 -21.43 16.11
C GLU A 322 53.48 -22.61 15.50
N GLU A 323 53.55 -23.76 16.17
CA GLU A 323 54.58 -24.78 15.90
C GLU A 323 54.04 -26.01 15.17
N HIS A 324 52.74 -26.33 15.34
CA HIS A 324 52.12 -27.51 14.76
C HIS A 324 50.77 -27.21 14.09
N ILE A 325 50.46 -27.95 13.01
CA ILE A 325 49.13 -27.93 12.41
C ILE A 325 48.17 -28.68 13.34
N THR A 326 47.20 -27.96 13.92
CA THR A 326 46.25 -28.56 14.86
C THR A 326 45.20 -29.42 14.14
N VAL A 327 44.58 -30.39 14.84
CA VAL A 327 43.48 -31.19 14.26
C VAL A 327 42.32 -30.29 13.80
N THR A 328 42.02 -29.22 14.54
CA THR A 328 41.03 -28.19 14.19
C THR A 328 41.40 -27.44 12.91
N GLU A 329 42.68 -27.18 12.67
CA GLU A 329 43.19 -26.53 11.46
C GLU A 329 43.12 -27.45 10.24
N VAL A 330 43.40 -28.75 10.39
CA VAL A 330 43.15 -29.75 9.34
C VAL A 330 41.66 -29.82 8.97
N ILE A 331 40.76 -29.76 9.95
CA ILE A 331 39.31 -29.75 9.69
C ILE A 331 38.89 -28.44 9.00
N LEU A 332 39.47 -27.29 9.39
CA LEU A 332 39.26 -26.02 8.71
C LEU A 332 39.70 -26.08 7.24
N TYR A 333 40.87 -26.66 6.92
CA TYR A 333 41.30 -26.84 5.53
C TYR A 333 40.36 -27.74 4.71
N MET A 334 39.81 -28.81 5.30
CA MET A 334 38.78 -29.62 4.64
C MET A 334 37.51 -28.80 4.37
N TRP A 335 37.14 -27.90 5.27
CA TRP A 335 35.99 -27.00 5.10
C TRP A 335 36.23 -25.94 4.01
N ILE A 336 37.40 -25.30 3.97
CA ILE A 336 37.80 -24.36 2.92
C ILE A 336 37.82 -25.04 1.55
N ALA A 337 38.40 -26.25 1.47
CA ALA A 337 38.44 -27.02 0.22
C ALA A 337 37.04 -27.46 -0.26
N ALA A 338 36.16 -27.85 0.67
CA ALA A 338 34.78 -28.18 0.36
C ALA A 338 34.00 -26.95 -0.13
N PHE A 339 34.15 -25.81 0.54
CA PHE A 339 33.52 -24.55 0.18
C PHE A 339 33.99 -24.07 -1.20
N PHE A 340 35.30 -24.06 -1.44
CA PHE A 340 35.89 -23.75 -2.75
C PHE A 340 35.33 -24.64 -3.87
N TYR A 341 35.18 -25.95 -3.64
CA TYR A 341 34.64 -26.85 -4.67
C TYR A 341 33.15 -26.60 -4.96
N ASP A 342 32.35 -26.24 -3.95
CA ASP A 342 30.95 -25.85 -4.12
C ASP A 342 30.86 -24.59 -4.97
N GLU A 343 31.50 -23.50 -4.53
CA GLU A 343 31.45 -22.19 -5.19
C GLU A 343 32.05 -22.22 -6.60
N LEU A 344 33.10 -23.04 -6.84
CA LEU A 344 33.65 -23.24 -8.18
C LEU A 344 32.64 -23.97 -9.11
N THR A 345 31.86 -24.92 -8.56
CA THR A 345 30.83 -25.63 -9.32
C THR A 345 29.68 -24.67 -9.64
N GLU A 346 29.22 -23.88 -8.66
CA GLU A 346 28.19 -22.85 -8.85
C GLU A 346 28.63 -21.77 -9.86
N TRP A 347 29.88 -21.32 -9.81
CA TRP A 347 30.46 -20.38 -10.79
C TRP A 347 30.52 -20.96 -12.21
N MET A 348 30.83 -22.26 -12.34
CA MET A 348 30.82 -22.96 -13.63
C MET A 348 29.42 -23.13 -14.21
N ASP A 349 28.41 -23.38 -13.36
CA ASP A 349 27.00 -23.52 -13.74
C ASP A 349 26.35 -22.18 -14.09
N ALA A 350 26.51 -21.16 -13.24
CA ALA A 350 25.90 -19.84 -13.39
C ALA A 350 26.63 -18.95 -14.42
N GLY A 351 27.93 -19.17 -14.64
CA GLY A 351 28.75 -18.34 -15.51
C GLY A 351 29.24 -17.05 -14.85
N SER A 352 30.45 -16.62 -15.22
CA SER A 352 31.20 -15.56 -14.54
C SER A 352 30.47 -14.21 -14.44
N VAL A 353 29.75 -13.80 -15.49
CA VAL A 353 29.02 -12.52 -15.52
C VAL A 353 27.85 -12.51 -14.55
N PHE A 354 27.10 -13.62 -14.41
CA PHE A 354 25.90 -13.69 -13.58
C PHE A 354 26.23 -14.03 -12.13
N TYR A 355 27.20 -14.92 -11.91
CA TYR A 355 27.73 -15.19 -10.58
C TYR A 355 28.26 -13.90 -9.91
N ALA A 356 28.86 -12.97 -10.66
CA ALA A 356 29.29 -11.67 -10.15
C ALA A 356 28.16 -10.64 -9.90
N THR A 357 26.89 -10.97 -10.19
CA THR A 357 25.76 -10.05 -9.91
C THR A 357 25.21 -10.17 -8.49
N ASP A 358 25.47 -11.27 -7.79
CA ASP A 358 25.27 -11.36 -6.34
C ASP A 358 26.49 -10.77 -5.62
N ILE A 359 26.23 -9.97 -4.59
CA ILE A 359 27.25 -9.34 -3.75
C ILE A 359 27.93 -10.35 -2.83
N TRP A 360 27.23 -11.43 -2.46
CA TRP A 360 27.77 -12.46 -1.55
C TRP A 360 28.86 -13.28 -2.21
N ASN A 361 28.65 -13.66 -3.47
CA ASN A 361 29.59 -14.39 -4.32
C ASN A 361 30.97 -13.69 -4.45
N LEU A 362 30.99 -12.35 -4.41
CA LEU A 362 32.25 -11.57 -4.36
C LEU A 362 32.99 -11.77 -3.04
N PHE A 363 32.27 -11.82 -1.91
CA PHE A 363 32.87 -12.09 -0.59
C PHE A 363 33.36 -13.53 -0.52
N ASP A 364 32.61 -14.48 -1.08
CA ASP A 364 32.97 -15.90 -1.11
C ASP A 364 34.26 -16.16 -1.89
N MET A 365 34.39 -15.57 -3.08
CA MET A 365 35.64 -15.59 -3.86
C MET A 365 36.81 -14.92 -3.14
N THR A 366 36.54 -13.87 -2.34
CA THR A 366 37.58 -13.19 -1.55
C THR A 366 38.01 -14.02 -0.34
N MET A 367 37.09 -14.68 0.36
CA MET A 367 37.40 -15.63 1.44
C MET A 367 38.21 -16.82 0.93
N ILE A 368 37.85 -17.39 -0.23
CA ILE A 368 38.61 -18.44 -0.91
C ILE A 368 40.06 -18.01 -1.16
N LEU A 369 40.27 -16.78 -1.65
CA LEU A 369 41.60 -16.24 -1.93
C LEU A 369 42.41 -16.02 -0.65
N ILE A 370 41.79 -15.52 0.42
CA ILE A 370 42.43 -15.33 1.73
C ILE A 370 42.77 -16.68 2.37
N GLY A 371 41.86 -17.65 2.36
CA GLY A 371 42.08 -19.00 2.87
C GLY A 371 43.17 -19.76 2.12
N PHE A 372 43.28 -19.57 0.80
CA PHE A 372 44.40 -20.09 0.01
C PHE A 372 45.73 -19.43 0.39
N ALA A 373 45.76 -18.09 0.52
CA ALA A 373 46.96 -17.37 0.95
C ALA A 373 47.42 -17.78 2.36
N PHE A 374 46.48 -17.94 3.31
CA PHE A 374 46.74 -18.50 4.63
C PHE A 374 47.37 -19.89 4.53
N GLY A 375 46.75 -20.83 3.80
CA GLY A 375 47.26 -22.19 3.64
C GLY A 375 48.68 -22.23 3.07
N VAL A 376 48.97 -21.43 2.04
CA VAL A 376 50.31 -21.35 1.44
C VAL A 376 51.33 -20.76 2.41
N LEU A 377 51.05 -19.61 3.02
CA LEU A 377 51.96 -18.96 3.98
C LEU A 377 52.22 -19.83 5.21
N ARG A 378 51.20 -20.51 5.71
CA ARG A 378 51.27 -21.41 6.88
C ARG A 378 52.15 -22.64 6.60
N VAL A 379 52.00 -23.27 5.44
CA VAL A 379 52.87 -24.39 5.02
C VAL A 379 54.32 -23.93 4.85
N ILE A 380 54.55 -22.77 4.22
CA ILE A 380 55.91 -22.23 4.05
C ILE A 380 56.54 -21.88 5.40
N GLY A 381 55.80 -21.21 6.31
CA GLY A 381 56.27 -20.82 7.64
C GLY A 381 56.72 -22.01 8.49
N ILE A 382 55.94 -23.09 8.50
CA ILE A 382 56.29 -24.32 9.22
C ILE A 382 57.51 -25.03 8.59
N VAL A 383 57.56 -25.12 7.25
CA VAL A 383 58.69 -25.76 6.54
C VAL A 383 60.00 -24.97 6.70
N GLN A 384 59.93 -23.63 6.77
CA GLN A 384 61.09 -22.75 6.96
C GLN A 384 61.41 -22.49 8.44
N GLN A 385 60.59 -22.97 9.38
CA GLN A 385 60.67 -22.67 10.83
C GLN A 385 60.62 -21.15 11.13
N ASP A 386 59.94 -20.37 10.29
CA ASP A 386 59.82 -18.92 10.43
C ASP A 386 58.55 -18.54 11.22
N LYS A 387 58.77 -18.07 12.45
CA LYS A 387 57.70 -17.58 13.33
C LYS A 387 57.07 -16.28 12.84
N GLN A 388 57.79 -15.40 12.15
CA GLN A 388 57.21 -14.17 11.59
C GLN A 388 56.28 -14.49 10.41
N LEU A 389 56.71 -15.35 9.49
CA LEU A 389 55.87 -15.78 8.37
C LEU A 389 54.61 -16.52 8.86
N THR A 390 54.74 -17.28 9.96
CA THR A 390 53.63 -17.96 10.63
C THR A 390 52.63 -16.99 11.27
N ASP A 391 53.08 -15.98 12.00
CA ASP A 391 52.16 -14.95 12.55
C ASP A 391 51.50 -14.14 11.43
N VAL A 392 52.24 -13.80 10.37
CA VAL A 392 51.67 -13.18 9.16
C VAL A 392 50.58 -14.06 8.54
N ALA A 393 50.75 -15.39 8.50
CA ALA A 393 49.70 -16.28 8.02
C ALA A 393 48.42 -16.19 8.87
N PHE A 394 48.52 -16.19 10.21
CA PHE A 394 47.36 -16.01 11.09
C PHE A 394 46.75 -14.60 10.98
N ASN A 395 47.56 -13.57 10.76
CA ASN A 395 47.08 -12.21 10.53
C ASN A 395 46.36 -12.07 9.17
N VAL A 396 46.81 -12.79 8.13
CA VAL A 396 46.09 -12.93 6.86
C VAL A 396 44.77 -13.66 7.05
N LEU A 397 44.74 -14.76 7.80
CA LEU A 397 43.49 -15.46 8.16
C LEU A 397 42.53 -14.54 8.92
N ALA A 398 43.03 -13.70 9.83
CA ALA A 398 42.19 -12.75 10.58
C ALA A 398 41.54 -11.67 9.69
N LEU A 399 42.07 -11.37 8.49
CA LEU A 399 41.41 -10.50 7.52
C LEU A 399 40.14 -11.13 6.93
N GLU A 400 40.00 -12.46 6.96
CA GLU A 400 38.82 -13.17 6.47
C GLU A 400 37.56 -12.78 7.26
N ALA A 401 37.69 -12.38 8.53
CA ALA A 401 36.58 -11.88 9.35
C ALA A 401 35.85 -10.68 8.71
N LEU A 402 36.55 -9.85 7.92
CA LEU A 402 35.97 -8.71 7.21
C LEU A 402 34.93 -9.13 6.15
N PHE A 403 35.00 -10.38 5.68
CA PHE A 403 34.09 -10.95 4.68
C PHE A 403 33.17 -12.01 5.28
N MET A 404 33.70 -12.86 6.17
CA MET A 404 32.96 -13.95 6.81
C MET A 404 31.86 -13.44 7.75
N MET A 405 32.10 -12.34 8.49
CA MET A 405 31.08 -11.79 9.38
C MET A 405 29.93 -11.13 8.60
N PRO A 406 30.16 -10.29 7.56
CA PRO A 406 29.09 -9.85 6.66
C PRO A 406 28.38 -10.97 5.90
N ARG A 407 29.06 -12.07 5.52
CA ARG A 407 28.43 -13.19 4.79
C ARG A 407 27.31 -13.87 5.57
N ILE A 408 27.29 -13.75 6.90
CA ILE A 408 26.14 -14.17 7.74
C ILE A 408 24.84 -13.46 7.31
N CYS A 409 24.88 -12.22 6.83
CA CYS A 409 23.71 -11.51 6.33
C CYS A 409 23.09 -12.15 5.08
N SER A 410 23.84 -12.95 4.30
CA SER A 410 23.29 -13.76 3.21
C SER A 410 22.34 -14.85 3.72
N ILE A 411 22.63 -15.47 4.87
CA ILE A 411 21.70 -16.41 5.53
C ILE A 411 20.40 -15.69 5.89
N LEU A 412 20.51 -14.42 6.30
CA LEU A 412 19.37 -13.60 6.65
C LEU A 412 18.55 -13.13 5.43
N SER A 413 19.05 -13.22 4.19
CA SER A 413 18.34 -12.77 2.97
C SER A 413 16.96 -13.39 2.76
N LEU A 414 16.72 -14.58 3.33
CA LEU A 414 15.42 -15.26 3.29
C LEU A 414 14.48 -14.83 4.42
N SER A 415 14.98 -14.11 5.43
CA SER A 415 14.13 -13.31 6.31
C SER A 415 13.57 -12.14 5.49
N PRO A 416 12.25 -11.87 5.53
CA PRO A 416 11.68 -10.78 4.77
C PRO A 416 12.25 -9.39 5.10
N TYR A 417 12.90 -9.21 6.26
CA TYR A 417 13.60 -7.96 6.61
C TYR A 417 14.79 -7.72 5.69
N TRP A 418 15.74 -8.64 5.72
CA TRP A 418 17.01 -8.48 5.02
C TRP A 418 16.83 -8.73 3.52
N GLY A 419 15.90 -9.61 3.13
CA GLY A 419 15.53 -9.82 1.74
C GLY A 419 14.91 -8.60 1.07
N THR A 420 14.20 -7.72 1.80
CA THR A 420 13.75 -6.41 1.27
C THR A 420 14.84 -5.33 1.36
N LEU A 421 15.71 -5.39 2.37
CA LEU A 421 16.78 -4.40 2.55
C LEU A 421 17.95 -4.57 1.56
N ILE A 422 18.30 -5.80 1.16
CA ILE A 422 19.45 -6.06 0.26
C ILE A 422 19.29 -5.38 -1.11
N PRO A 423 18.12 -5.45 -1.81
CA PRO A 423 17.89 -4.66 -3.02
C PRO A 423 18.05 -3.15 -2.83
N CYS A 424 17.52 -2.60 -1.72
CA CYS A 424 17.70 -1.18 -1.38
C CYS A 424 19.18 -0.82 -1.26
N LEU A 425 19.96 -1.60 -0.50
CA LEU A 425 21.40 -1.38 -0.32
C LEU A 425 22.17 -1.47 -1.65
N LYS A 426 21.78 -2.39 -2.56
CA LYS A 426 22.41 -2.54 -3.87
C LYS A 426 22.20 -1.32 -4.76
N GLU A 427 20.98 -0.78 -4.83
CA GLU A 427 20.71 0.44 -5.61
C GLU A 427 21.30 1.70 -4.97
N MET A 428 21.18 1.84 -3.64
CA MET A 428 21.87 2.91 -2.88
C MET A 428 23.38 2.90 -3.11
N GLY A 429 24.00 1.71 -3.15
CA GLY A 429 25.42 1.54 -3.44
C GLY A 429 25.81 1.98 -4.85
N LYS A 430 24.97 1.74 -5.86
CA LYS A 430 25.19 2.25 -7.23
C LYS A 430 25.12 3.78 -7.27
N ASP A 431 24.15 4.39 -6.59
CA ASP A 431 23.99 5.85 -6.57
C ASP A 431 25.11 6.53 -5.77
N PHE A 432 25.53 5.94 -4.65
CA PHE A 432 26.75 6.32 -3.93
C PHE A 432 27.97 6.31 -4.84
N LEU A 433 28.18 5.22 -5.61
CA LEU A 433 29.36 5.08 -6.46
C LEU A 433 29.35 6.10 -7.62
N LYS A 434 28.18 6.39 -8.22
CA LYS A 434 28.02 7.47 -9.21
C LYS A 434 28.39 8.84 -8.61
N PHE A 435 27.92 9.14 -7.39
CA PHE A 435 28.23 10.41 -6.74
C PHE A 435 29.70 10.52 -6.31
N MET A 436 30.33 9.42 -5.90
CA MET A 436 31.76 9.40 -5.55
C MET A 436 32.67 9.85 -6.70
N VAL A 437 32.28 9.63 -7.96
CA VAL A 437 33.05 10.15 -9.12
C VAL A 437 33.14 11.68 -9.08
N LEU A 438 32.01 12.37 -8.84
CA LEU A 438 31.96 13.83 -8.74
C LEU A 438 32.75 14.33 -7.52
N VAL A 439 32.60 13.66 -6.38
CA VAL A 439 33.34 13.95 -5.14
C VAL A 439 34.85 13.87 -5.36
N VAL A 440 35.34 12.82 -6.02
CA VAL A 440 36.77 12.62 -6.29
C VAL A 440 37.32 13.70 -7.21
N ILE A 441 36.57 14.12 -8.24
CA ILE A 441 36.95 15.24 -9.12
C ILE A 441 37.12 16.54 -8.31
N ILE A 442 36.15 16.86 -7.45
CA ILE A 442 36.20 18.06 -6.59
C ILE A 442 37.37 17.98 -5.60
N TYR A 443 37.57 16.81 -4.96
CA TYR A 443 38.67 16.58 -4.03
C TYR A 443 40.04 16.80 -4.68
N PHE A 444 40.27 16.29 -5.90
CA PHE A 444 41.52 16.54 -6.64
C PHE A 444 41.72 18.01 -6.99
N GLY A 445 40.66 18.75 -7.28
CA GLY A 445 40.70 20.21 -7.48
C GLY A 445 41.23 20.93 -6.24
N PHE A 446 40.62 20.71 -5.07
CA PHE A 446 41.08 21.30 -3.82
C PHE A 446 42.49 20.82 -3.41
N LEU A 447 42.79 19.53 -3.54
CA LEU A 447 44.12 18.98 -3.25
C LEU A 447 45.21 19.67 -4.07
N THR A 448 44.94 19.92 -5.36
CA THR A 448 45.87 20.65 -6.23
C THR A 448 46.07 22.09 -5.75
N THR A 449 44.97 22.82 -5.48
CA THR A 449 45.05 24.21 -5.00
C THR A 449 45.78 24.34 -3.67
N PHE A 450 45.44 23.52 -2.67
CA PHE A 450 46.12 23.52 -1.36
C PHE A 450 47.60 23.12 -1.46
N SER A 451 47.94 22.17 -2.32
CA SER A 451 49.33 21.75 -2.53
C SER A 451 50.17 22.77 -3.30
N LEU A 452 49.54 23.67 -4.07
CA LEU A 452 50.22 24.78 -4.74
C LEU A 452 50.35 26.01 -3.83
N VAL A 453 49.30 26.36 -3.08
CA VAL A 453 49.31 27.51 -2.15
C VAL A 453 50.20 27.22 -0.93
N GLY A 454 50.05 26.06 -0.30
CA GLY A 454 50.84 25.66 0.88
C GLY A 454 52.16 24.94 0.53
N ARG A 455 52.66 25.05 -0.71
CA ARG A 455 53.81 24.25 -1.20
C ARG A 455 55.09 24.44 -0.38
N ASP A 456 55.25 25.62 0.20
CA ASP A 456 56.45 26.04 0.94
C ASP A 456 56.38 25.63 2.44
N THR A 457 55.21 25.19 2.93
CA THR A 457 54.98 24.72 4.31
C THR A 457 54.56 23.25 4.43
N PHE A 458 53.90 22.67 3.42
CA PHE A 458 53.38 21.30 3.44
C PHE A 458 53.70 20.53 2.15
N GLY A 459 54.41 19.40 2.28
CA GLY A 459 54.61 18.45 1.18
C GLY A 459 53.31 17.71 0.81
N LEU A 460 53.19 17.34 -0.47
CA LEU A 460 52.00 16.72 -1.08
C LEU A 460 51.40 15.56 -0.26
N ALA A 461 52.21 14.62 0.22
CA ALA A 461 51.73 13.48 1.01
C ALA A 461 51.10 13.92 2.36
N ARG A 462 51.70 14.93 3.02
CA ARG A 462 51.18 15.48 4.29
C ARG A 462 49.89 16.26 4.05
N MET A 463 49.84 17.07 2.98
CA MET A 463 48.62 17.80 2.58
C MET A 463 47.49 16.84 2.20
N THR A 464 47.77 15.78 1.45
CA THR A 464 46.80 14.72 1.09
C THR A 464 46.22 14.06 2.35
N GLY A 465 47.08 13.63 3.29
CA GLY A 465 46.62 12.99 4.53
C GLY A 465 45.80 13.92 5.43
N ILE A 466 46.10 15.22 5.42
CA ILE A 466 45.32 16.26 6.12
C ILE A 466 43.94 16.44 5.48
N LEU A 467 43.88 16.68 4.16
CA LEU A 467 42.63 16.89 3.43
C LEU A 467 41.72 15.66 3.48
N THR A 468 42.29 14.47 3.46
CA THR A 468 41.55 13.21 3.64
C THR A 468 40.91 13.15 5.03
N LYS A 469 41.63 13.49 6.11
CA LYS A 469 41.06 13.54 7.47
C LYS A 469 39.90 14.54 7.57
N ILE A 470 40.06 15.73 6.99
CA ILE A 470 39.02 16.76 6.96
C ILE A 470 37.79 16.26 6.18
N PHE A 471 38.00 15.64 5.02
CA PHE A 471 36.95 15.07 4.17
C PHE A 471 36.13 13.99 4.90
N PHE A 472 36.79 13.11 5.66
CA PHE A 472 36.12 12.13 6.55
C PHE A 472 35.67 12.72 7.91
N GLY A 473 35.38 14.01 7.97
CA GLY A 473 34.69 14.65 9.11
C GLY A 473 35.59 15.21 10.23
N SER A 474 36.92 15.12 10.12
CA SER A 474 37.85 15.71 11.12
C SER A 474 38.05 17.21 10.86
N SER A 475 36.95 17.96 10.78
CA SER A 475 36.92 19.37 10.33
C SER A 475 37.81 20.29 11.17
N TYR A 476 37.97 20.00 12.47
CA TYR A 476 38.82 20.78 13.38
C TYR A 476 40.28 20.88 12.92
N VAL A 477 40.82 19.82 12.30
CA VAL A 477 42.20 19.77 11.78
C VAL A 477 42.42 20.85 10.72
N GLY A 478 41.39 21.19 9.93
CA GLY A 478 41.45 22.27 8.95
C GLY A 478 41.59 23.65 9.59
N PHE A 479 40.83 23.92 10.66
CA PHE A 479 40.86 25.21 11.36
C PHE A 479 42.16 25.45 12.13
N GLU A 480 42.83 24.42 12.64
CA GLU A 480 44.14 24.54 13.31
C GLU A 480 45.28 24.95 12.35
N ILE A 481 45.21 24.50 11.09
CA ILE A 481 46.28 24.66 10.10
C ILE A 481 46.03 25.76 9.07
N MET A 482 44.81 26.29 8.95
CA MET A 482 44.46 27.20 7.85
C MET A 482 45.38 28.42 7.75
N ASN A 483 45.79 28.98 8.89
CA ASN A 483 46.72 30.10 8.98
C ASN A 483 48.19 29.72 8.64
N GLN A 484 48.51 28.43 8.66
CA GLN A 484 49.84 27.87 8.36
C GLN A 484 50.00 27.53 6.86
N ILE A 485 48.89 27.43 6.12
CA ILE A 485 48.88 27.16 4.68
C ILE A 485 49.25 28.43 3.93
N ASP A 486 48.49 29.50 4.15
CA ASP A 486 48.82 30.88 3.76
C ASP A 486 48.03 31.85 4.65
N PRO A 487 48.62 32.96 5.16
CA PRO A 487 47.93 33.86 6.09
C PRO A 487 46.70 34.59 5.52
N ILE A 488 46.57 34.70 4.20
CA ILE A 488 45.51 35.48 3.52
C ILE A 488 44.51 34.53 2.84
N PHE A 489 45.01 33.58 2.05
CA PHE A 489 44.20 32.66 1.24
C PHE A 489 43.87 31.35 1.95
N GLY A 490 44.65 30.95 2.95
CA GLY A 490 44.44 29.70 3.70
C GLY A 490 43.09 29.63 4.41
N PRO A 491 42.70 30.62 5.25
CA PRO A 491 41.42 30.65 5.94
C PRO A 491 40.18 30.58 5.01
N PRO A 492 40.02 31.45 3.97
CA PRO A 492 38.84 31.37 3.11
C PRO A 492 38.82 30.06 2.30
N LEU A 493 39.96 29.57 1.80
CA LEU A 493 39.99 28.30 1.04
C LEU A 493 39.61 27.11 1.93
N MET A 494 40.07 27.09 3.19
CA MET A 494 39.74 26.04 4.15
C MET A 494 38.29 26.09 4.61
N ILE A 495 37.73 27.28 4.87
CA ILE A 495 36.30 27.43 5.18
C ILE A 495 35.46 26.92 4.01
N ILE A 496 35.77 27.30 2.77
CA ILE A 496 35.07 26.81 1.57
C ILE A 496 35.18 25.28 1.47
N PHE A 497 36.37 24.70 1.65
CA PHE A 497 36.56 23.25 1.57
C PHE A 497 35.79 22.49 2.66
N VAL A 498 35.83 22.96 3.91
CA VAL A 498 35.09 22.35 5.03
C VAL A 498 33.57 22.47 4.82
N THR A 499 33.08 23.64 4.41
CA THR A 499 31.66 23.84 4.10
C THR A 499 31.20 22.94 2.94
N LEU A 500 31.98 22.88 1.86
CA LEU A 500 31.63 22.09 0.69
C LEU A 500 31.71 20.59 0.98
N SER A 501 32.73 20.09 1.69
CA SER A 501 32.82 18.68 2.06
C SER A 501 31.78 18.25 3.10
N SER A 502 31.68 18.97 4.22
CA SER A 502 30.86 18.56 5.37
C SER A 502 29.37 18.90 5.23
N ILE A 503 29.00 19.98 4.53
CA ILE A 503 27.59 20.38 4.36
C ILE A 503 27.08 19.94 2.98
N LEU A 504 27.77 20.32 1.90
CA LEU A 504 27.27 20.05 0.54
C LEU A 504 27.46 18.58 0.15
N LEU A 505 28.67 18.02 0.23
CA LEU A 505 28.92 16.65 -0.23
C LEU A 505 28.35 15.60 0.73
N MET A 506 28.63 15.68 2.03
CA MET A 506 28.07 14.72 3.01
C MET A 506 26.55 14.89 3.21
N GLY A 507 26.04 16.12 3.18
CA GLY A 507 24.59 16.38 3.24
C GLY A 507 23.86 15.91 1.98
N SER A 508 24.39 16.22 0.79
CA SER A 508 23.84 15.71 -0.48
C SER A 508 23.90 14.19 -0.55
N LEU A 509 25.02 13.57 -0.16
CA LEU A 509 25.15 12.12 -0.10
C LEU A 509 24.08 11.48 0.81
N THR A 510 23.89 12.03 2.01
CA THR A 510 22.85 11.56 2.94
C THR A 510 21.45 11.73 2.34
N GLY A 511 21.18 12.87 1.70
CA GLY A 511 19.91 13.15 1.03
C GLY A 511 19.64 12.24 -0.17
N MET A 512 20.64 11.95 -1.01
CA MET A 512 20.51 11.01 -2.14
C MET A 512 20.33 9.58 -1.64
N LEU A 513 21.10 9.14 -0.65
CA LEU A 513 20.94 7.81 -0.06
C LEU A 513 19.53 7.64 0.54
N SER A 514 19.03 8.65 1.25
CA SER A 514 17.66 8.68 1.79
C SER A 514 16.59 8.65 0.69
N ASN A 515 16.76 9.43 -0.39
CA ASN A 515 15.83 9.45 -1.52
C ASN A 515 15.85 8.14 -2.31
N SER A 516 17.03 7.59 -2.62
CA SER A 516 17.16 6.29 -3.31
C SER A 516 16.63 5.14 -2.43
N PHE A 517 16.87 5.16 -1.11
CA PHE A 517 16.22 4.22 -0.19
C PHE A 517 14.69 4.33 -0.27
N SER A 518 14.15 5.55 -0.15
CA SER A 518 12.70 5.81 -0.19
C SER A 518 12.04 5.42 -1.51
N ARG A 519 12.76 5.54 -2.63
CA ARG A 519 12.28 5.11 -3.96
C ARG A 519 12.33 3.61 -4.20
N VAL A 520 13.23 2.89 -3.52
CA VAL A 520 13.39 1.44 -3.72
C VAL A 520 12.57 0.65 -2.70
N ILE A 521 12.42 1.15 -1.46
CA ILE A 521 11.66 0.47 -0.40
C ILE A 521 10.17 0.27 -0.76
N THR A 522 9.58 1.15 -1.58
CA THR A 522 8.20 1.02 -2.09
C THR A 522 8.00 -0.21 -2.98
N HIS A 523 9.04 -0.65 -3.70
CA HIS A 523 9.01 -1.82 -4.57
C HIS A 523 9.80 -3.01 -4.00
N ALA A 524 10.56 -2.82 -2.92
CA ALA A 524 11.41 -3.84 -2.32
C ALA A 524 10.65 -5.11 -1.89
N LYS A 525 9.35 -5.01 -1.53
CA LYS A 525 8.51 -6.19 -1.27
C LYS A 525 8.31 -7.03 -2.54
N GLU A 526 8.04 -6.41 -3.68
CA GLU A 526 7.87 -7.11 -4.96
C GLU A 526 9.21 -7.73 -5.40
N GLU A 527 10.31 -6.99 -5.25
CA GLU A 527 11.66 -7.49 -5.55
C GLU A 527 12.06 -8.67 -4.66
N TYR A 528 11.78 -8.59 -3.35
CA TYR A 528 12.02 -9.70 -2.41
C TYR A 528 11.20 -10.94 -2.77
N LEU A 529 9.89 -10.79 -2.99
CA LEU A 529 9.03 -11.91 -3.35
C LEU A 529 9.44 -12.52 -4.70
N TYR A 530 9.89 -11.70 -5.64
CA TYR A 530 10.48 -12.15 -6.90
C TYR A 530 11.76 -12.98 -6.68
N VAL A 531 12.77 -12.45 -5.97
CA VAL A 531 14.03 -13.16 -5.69
C VAL A 531 13.79 -14.44 -4.89
N TYR A 532 12.88 -14.42 -3.91
CA TYR A 532 12.44 -15.60 -3.18
C TYR A 532 11.80 -16.64 -4.11
N SER A 533 10.96 -16.21 -5.05
CA SER A 533 10.34 -17.09 -6.06
C SER A 533 11.37 -17.74 -6.96
N VAL A 534 12.33 -16.98 -7.48
CA VAL A 534 13.42 -17.48 -8.33
C VAL A 534 14.25 -18.51 -7.57
N TYR A 535 14.66 -18.21 -6.33
CA TYR A 535 15.40 -19.15 -5.47
C TYR A 535 14.63 -20.46 -5.23
N VAL A 536 13.34 -20.36 -4.88
CA VAL A 536 12.49 -21.54 -4.64
C VAL A 536 12.37 -22.39 -5.91
N LEU A 537 12.18 -21.77 -7.07
CA LEU A 537 12.07 -22.46 -8.35
C LEU A 537 13.40 -23.11 -8.73
N GLU A 538 14.53 -22.41 -8.68
CA GLU A 538 15.85 -22.95 -8.98
C GLU A 538 16.21 -24.15 -8.08
N ALA A 539 16.06 -23.99 -6.76
CA ALA A 539 16.33 -25.04 -5.79
C ALA A 539 15.40 -26.26 -5.96
N SER A 540 14.19 -26.08 -6.51
CA SER A 540 13.20 -27.15 -6.67
C SER A 540 13.05 -27.71 -8.10
N THR A 541 13.64 -27.08 -9.12
CA THR A 541 13.54 -27.51 -10.53
C THR A 541 14.88 -27.91 -11.14
N SER A 542 16.00 -27.53 -10.52
CA SER A 542 17.35 -27.90 -11.00
C SER A 542 17.55 -29.42 -11.07
N ASN A 543 18.24 -29.86 -12.13
CA ASN A 543 18.64 -31.26 -12.33
C ASN A 543 19.85 -31.67 -11.45
N ARG A 544 20.08 -30.98 -10.32
CA ARG A 544 21.11 -31.26 -9.30
C ARG A 544 20.83 -32.54 -8.49
N LEU A 545 20.27 -33.56 -9.16
CA LEU A 545 19.83 -34.86 -8.65
C LEU A 545 20.91 -35.65 -7.90
N THR A 546 22.17 -35.23 -8.03
CA THR A 546 23.36 -35.93 -7.57
C THR A 546 24.40 -35.01 -6.90
N HIS A 547 23.99 -33.80 -6.48
CA HIS A 547 24.86 -32.92 -5.69
C HIS A 547 25.05 -33.52 -4.29
N PHE A 548 26.29 -33.60 -3.82
CA PHE A 548 26.62 -33.98 -2.45
C PHE A 548 26.80 -32.67 -1.68
N TYR A 549 26.20 -32.51 -0.50
CA TYR A 549 26.40 -31.25 0.23
C TYR A 549 27.82 -31.14 0.80
N PRO A 550 28.39 -29.93 0.90
CA PRO A 550 29.60 -29.69 1.69
C PRO A 550 29.48 -30.22 3.13
N PRO A 551 30.52 -30.85 3.70
CA PRO A 551 31.83 -31.17 3.10
C PRO A 551 31.87 -32.52 2.34
N PHE A 552 30.75 -33.23 2.20
CA PHE A 552 30.67 -34.51 1.50
C PHE A 552 30.86 -34.38 -0.03
N ASN A 553 30.79 -33.16 -0.58
CA ASN A 553 31.14 -32.86 -1.98
C ASN A 553 32.58 -33.28 -2.33
N LEU A 554 33.53 -33.18 -1.39
CA LEU A 554 34.90 -33.68 -1.56
C LEU A 554 34.97 -35.19 -1.75
N ILE A 555 34.07 -35.98 -1.14
CA ILE A 555 33.99 -37.43 -1.35
C ILE A 555 33.64 -37.72 -2.82
N ALA A 556 32.74 -36.94 -3.41
CA ALA A 556 32.38 -37.06 -4.81
C ALA A 556 33.54 -36.67 -5.74
N LEU A 557 34.31 -35.63 -5.40
CA LEU A 557 35.51 -35.25 -6.15
C LEU A 557 36.62 -36.32 -6.07
N VAL A 558 36.95 -36.81 -4.87
CA VAL A 558 38.05 -37.77 -4.67
C VAL A 558 37.72 -39.15 -5.26
N ILE A 559 36.47 -39.59 -5.17
CA ILE A 559 36.07 -40.93 -5.66
C ILE A 559 35.62 -40.87 -7.13
N PHE A 560 34.62 -40.05 -7.47
CA PHE A 560 33.94 -40.17 -8.77
C PHE A 560 34.65 -39.46 -9.92
N ARG A 561 35.37 -38.35 -9.72
CA ARG A 561 36.10 -37.68 -10.82
C ARG A 561 37.20 -38.57 -11.43
N PRO A 562 38.07 -39.24 -10.64
CA PRO A 562 39.04 -40.20 -11.18
C PRO A 562 38.38 -41.41 -11.83
N LEU A 563 37.33 -41.98 -11.21
CA LEU A 563 36.58 -43.12 -11.76
C LEU A 563 35.87 -42.78 -13.10
N ARG A 564 35.45 -41.52 -13.31
CA ARG A 564 34.85 -41.06 -14.59
C ARG A 564 35.84 -41.12 -15.77
N LEU A 565 37.15 -40.98 -15.52
CA LEU A 565 38.18 -41.15 -16.57
C LEU A 565 38.29 -42.60 -17.06
N VAL A 566 37.86 -43.58 -16.24
CA VAL A 566 37.90 -45.01 -16.55
C VAL A 566 36.55 -45.53 -17.07
N PHE A 567 35.43 -44.97 -16.60
CA PHE A 567 34.07 -45.42 -16.96
C PHE A 567 33.14 -44.25 -17.39
N PRO A 568 33.22 -43.77 -18.66
CA PRO A 568 32.53 -42.53 -19.06
C PRO A 568 31.01 -42.64 -19.31
N ARG A 569 30.46 -43.84 -19.55
CA ARG A 569 29.10 -44.05 -20.10
C ARG A 569 28.34 -45.27 -19.54
N ASP A 570 28.49 -45.58 -18.26
CA ASP A 570 27.84 -46.77 -17.66
C ASP A 570 26.70 -46.37 -16.71
N ASP A 571 25.48 -46.89 -16.89
CA ASP A 571 24.35 -46.66 -15.97
C ASP A 571 24.65 -47.16 -14.56
N LYS A 572 25.56 -48.15 -14.43
CA LYS A 572 26.10 -48.61 -13.16
C LYS A 572 26.84 -47.51 -12.39
N PHE A 573 27.49 -46.58 -13.07
CA PHE A 573 28.15 -45.42 -12.45
C PHE A 573 27.10 -44.43 -11.89
N ARG A 574 26.01 -44.18 -12.63
CA ARG A 574 24.88 -43.37 -12.16
C ARG A 574 24.20 -44.01 -10.94
N GLN A 575 23.95 -45.31 -10.98
CA GLN A 575 23.43 -46.07 -9.84
C GLN A 575 24.38 -46.04 -8.63
N GLY A 576 25.69 -46.20 -8.85
CA GLY A 576 26.72 -46.09 -7.81
C GLY A 576 26.76 -44.71 -7.14
N ARG A 577 26.68 -43.62 -7.92
CA ARG A 577 26.57 -42.23 -7.39
C ARG A 577 25.32 -42.06 -6.55
N ILE A 578 24.16 -42.57 -6.98
CA ILE A 578 22.91 -42.53 -6.23
C ILE A 578 22.99 -43.35 -4.93
N ILE A 579 23.58 -44.55 -4.96
CA ILE A 579 23.77 -45.38 -3.76
C ILE A 579 24.68 -44.68 -2.75
N LEU A 580 25.83 -44.14 -3.19
CA LEU A 580 26.74 -43.44 -2.27
C LEU A 580 26.08 -42.18 -1.67
N LEU A 581 25.32 -41.43 -2.48
CA LEU A 581 24.54 -40.28 -2.00
C LEU A 581 23.51 -40.71 -0.94
N LYS A 582 22.78 -41.81 -1.19
CA LYS A 582 21.82 -42.37 -0.21
C LYS A 582 22.50 -42.79 1.09
N VAL A 583 23.74 -43.31 1.05
CA VAL A 583 24.52 -43.66 2.25
C VAL A 583 24.99 -42.40 2.99
N THR A 584 25.64 -41.45 2.32
CA THR A 584 26.21 -40.26 2.98
C THR A 584 25.13 -39.34 3.56
N HIS A 585 23.96 -39.23 2.92
CA HIS A 585 22.88 -38.34 3.36
C HIS A 585 21.84 -39.05 4.25
N LEU A 586 21.99 -40.36 4.54
CA LEU A 586 21.09 -41.10 5.44
C LEU A 586 20.90 -40.43 6.82
N PRO A 587 21.94 -39.93 7.51
CA PRO A 587 21.77 -39.24 8.80
C PRO A 587 20.94 -37.96 8.68
N ILE A 588 21.13 -37.21 7.58
CA ILE A 588 20.44 -35.96 7.29
C ILE A 588 18.94 -36.24 7.03
N VAL A 589 18.63 -37.25 6.23
CA VAL A 589 17.24 -37.69 6.00
C VAL A 589 16.58 -38.16 7.29
N GLY A 590 17.30 -38.91 8.13
CA GLY A 590 16.82 -39.33 9.46
C GLY A 590 16.49 -38.14 10.38
N ALA A 591 17.34 -37.12 10.40
CA ALA A 591 17.10 -35.89 11.16
C ALA A 591 15.88 -35.11 10.64
N ILE A 592 15.72 -34.98 9.31
CA ILE A 592 14.53 -34.36 8.69
C ILE A 592 13.25 -35.12 9.04
N GLN A 593 13.27 -36.45 8.98
CA GLN A 593 12.13 -37.30 9.36
C GLN A 593 11.77 -37.15 10.84
N LEU A 594 12.77 -37.11 11.73
CA LEU A 594 12.54 -36.89 13.16
C LEU A 594 11.93 -35.51 13.43
N TYR A 595 12.44 -34.46 12.80
CA TYR A 595 11.90 -33.10 12.87
C TYR A 595 10.43 -33.06 12.41
N GLU A 596 10.10 -33.67 11.27
CA GLU A 596 8.71 -33.74 10.80
C GLU A 596 7.81 -34.55 11.74
N LEU A 597 8.30 -35.67 12.30
CA LEU A 597 7.56 -36.49 13.26
C LEU A 597 7.21 -35.71 14.53
N VAL A 598 8.18 -34.97 15.08
CA VAL A 598 7.98 -34.11 16.26
C VAL A 598 6.99 -32.98 15.93
N ARG A 599 7.20 -32.27 14.81
CA ARG A 599 6.30 -31.19 14.37
C ARG A 599 4.85 -31.66 14.19
N ARG A 600 4.63 -32.85 13.61
CA ARG A 600 3.29 -33.44 13.43
C ARG A 600 2.63 -33.88 14.74
N ARG A 601 3.38 -34.12 15.81
CA ARG A 601 2.83 -34.38 17.16
C ARG A 601 2.47 -33.11 17.92
N VAL A 602 3.28 -32.06 17.79
CA VAL A 602 3.10 -30.79 18.53
C VAL A 602 2.07 -29.89 17.85
N SER A 603 2.12 -29.75 16.52
CA SER A 603 1.19 -28.92 15.77
C SER A 603 -0.02 -29.74 15.31
N GLY A 604 -1.18 -29.52 15.95
CA GLY A 604 -2.45 -30.12 15.58
C GLY A 604 -2.94 -29.71 14.18
N ALA A 605 -2.49 -30.43 13.15
CA ALA A 605 -3.08 -30.48 11.80
C ALA A 605 -3.35 -29.15 11.07
N GLY A 606 -2.41 -28.18 11.16
CA GLY A 606 -2.40 -26.93 10.40
C GLY A 606 -1.39 -26.91 9.24
N THR A 607 -1.59 -27.75 8.23
CA THR A 607 -0.82 -27.78 6.96
C THR A 607 -1.77 -28.12 5.80
N PHE A 608 -1.39 -27.74 4.58
CA PHE A 608 -2.22 -27.80 3.37
C PHE A 608 -2.77 -29.23 3.12
N LYS A 609 -4.07 -29.46 3.38
CA LYS A 609 -4.66 -30.80 3.33
C LYS A 609 -5.12 -31.18 1.93
N GLY A 610 -4.26 -31.90 1.20
CA GLY A 610 -4.69 -32.67 0.02
C GLY A 610 -5.77 -33.71 0.38
N PRO A 611 -6.68 -34.05 -0.56
CA PRO A 611 -7.81 -34.94 -0.28
C PRO A 611 -7.36 -36.39 -0.03
N LYS A 612 -8.05 -37.08 0.89
CA LYS A 612 -7.89 -38.53 1.10
C LYS A 612 -8.40 -39.29 -0.13
N GLU A 613 -7.55 -40.12 -0.75
CA GLU A 613 -7.97 -41.01 -1.84
C GLU A 613 -9.13 -41.90 -1.37
N ALA A 614 -10.21 -41.96 -2.17
CA ALA A 614 -11.36 -42.79 -1.87
C ALA A 614 -10.99 -44.28 -2.01
N ALA A 615 -11.01 -45.01 -0.91
CA ALA A 615 -10.71 -46.44 -0.90
C ALA A 615 -11.64 -47.22 -1.85
N ARG A 616 -11.05 -47.89 -2.85
CA ARG A 616 -11.74 -48.76 -3.82
C ARG A 616 -12.55 -49.84 -3.08
N ARG A 617 -13.87 -49.66 -2.97
CA ARG A 617 -14.79 -50.73 -2.53
C ARG A 617 -14.98 -51.73 -3.67
N ARG A 618 -14.61 -52.99 -3.45
CA ARG A 618 -14.94 -54.11 -4.35
C ARG A 618 -16.46 -54.32 -4.39
N PRO A 619 -17.06 -54.67 -5.55
CA PRO A 619 -18.47 -55.02 -5.61
C PRO A 619 -18.70 -56.39 -4.94
N ARG A 620 -19.81 -56.52 -4.21
CA ARG A 620 -20.33 -57.83 -3.78
C ARG A 620 -21.80 -57.92 -4.15
N THR A 621 -22.20 -59.09 -4.64
CA THR A 621 -23.42 -59.36 -5.40
C THR A 621 -24.69 -59.40 -4.56
N LEU A 622 -25.83 -59.23 -5.23
CA LEU A 622 -27.18 -59.36 -4.66
C LEU A 622 -27.42 -60.72 -3.99
N VAL A 623 -28.09 -60.72 -2.83
CA VAL A 623 -29.22 -61.61 -2.49
C VAL A 623 -30.18 -60.86 -1.55
N ARG A 624 -31.49 -61.04 -1.72
CA ARG A 624 -32.57 -60.68 -0.77
C ARG A 624 -33.27 -61.99 -0.38
N PRO A 625 -33.70 -62.21 0.88
CA PRO A 625 -35.17 -62.22 1.11
C PRO A 625 -35.67 -61.79 2.52
N THR A 626 -36.87 -61.20 2.51
CA THR A 626 -38.03 -61.22 3.46
C THR A 626 -37.93 -61.67 4.94
N SER A 627 -38.56 -60.89 5.85
CA SER A 627 -39.81 -61.21 6.62
C SER A 627 -39.88 -60.71 8.10
N GLY A 628 -41.09 -60.49 8.65
CA GLY A 628 -41.44 -60.17 10.06
C GLY A 628 -41.49 -58.67 10.42
N GLN A 629 -42.65 -57.98 10.55
CA GLN A 629 -43.60 -57.94 11.69
C GLN A 629 -42.91 -57.77 13.07
N HIS A 630 -43.20 -56.81 13.94
CA HIS A 630 -44.41 -55.97 14.20
C HIS A 630 -43.98 -54.64 14.90
N ASN A 631 -44.78 -53.64 15.31
CA ASN A 631 -46.24 -53.40 15.31
C ASN A 631 -46.57 -51.92 14.95
N ARG A 632 -47.11 -51.09 15.90
CA ARG A 632 -47.61 -49.71 15.70
C ARG A 632 -47.55 -48.87 16.98
N GLN A 633 -47.43 -47.53 16.86
CA GLN A 633 -48.47 -46.55 17.27
C GLN A 633 -48.15 -45.08 16.83
N LEU A 634 -49.03 -44.54 15.97
CA LEU A 634 -49.62 -43.16 15.95
C LEU A 634 -48.69 -41.93 15.77
N TRP A 635 -48.47 -41.35 14.57
CA TRP A 635 -49.29 -40.49 13.66
C TRP A 635 -49.16 -38.95 13.90
N PRO A 636 -49.20 -38.05 12.89
CA PRO A 636 -49.00 -38.21 11.42
C PRO A 636 -47.86 -37.33 10.81
N ALA A 637 -47.56 -37.54 9.52
CA ALA A 637 -46.60 -36.77 8.70
C ALA A 637 -47.36 -35.73 7.81
N SER A 638 -46.79 -34.83 6.99
CA SER A 638 -45.48 -34.69 6.28
C SER A 638 -45.31 -33.22 5.82
N PRO A 639 -44.29 -32.79 5.02
CA PRO A 639 -43.00 -33.43 4.70
C PRO A 639 -41.77 -32.55 5.06
N ARG A 640 -40.62 -33.17 5.34
CA ARG A 640 -39.32 -32.48 5.34
C ARG A 640 -38.62 -32.69 3.98
N PHE A 641 -38.20 -31.62 3.33
CA PHE A 641 -37.11 -31.66 2.36
C PHE A 641 -35.83 -31.14 3.03
N GLY A 642 -34.79 -31.98 3.12
CA GLY A 642 -33.48 -31.57 3.64
C GLY A 642 -32.77 -30.61 2.68
N SER A 643 -32.08 -29.57 3.13
CA SER A 643 -30.87 -29.63 3.96
C SER A 643 -29.71 -30.39 3.28
N ARG A 644 -29.26 -29.88 2.12
CA ARG A 644 -27.98 -30.30 1.48
C ARG A 644 -27.17 -29.15 0.85
N SER A 645 -27.64 -27.91 0.96
CA SER A 645 -26.97 -26.70 0.48
C SER A 645 -26.14 -25.97 1.55
N ALA A 646 -26.38 -26.22 2.83
CA ALA A 646 -25.83 -25.42 3.94
C ALA A 646 -24.37 -25.74 4.33
N GLU A 647 -23.84 -26.92 3.98
CA GLU A 647 -22.43 -27.26 4.23
C GLU A 647 -21.51 -26.76 3.11
N ARG A 648 -21.98 -26.75 1.86
CA ARG A 648 -21.17 -26.31 0.70
C ARG A 648 -20.94 -24.79 0.64
N GLN A 649 -21.77 -24.00 1.32
CA GLN A 649 -21.60 -22.55 1.38
C GLN A 649 -20.54 -22.13 2.42
N ARG A 650 -20.24 -22.97 3.42
CA ARG A 650 -19.26 -22.65 4.47
C ARG A 650 -17.80 -22.81 4.02
N GLU A 651 -17.54 -23.72 3.08
CA GLU A 651 -16.19 -23.93 2.51
C GLU A 651 -15.79 -22.84 1.49
N VAL A 652 -16.68 -21.90 1.13
CA VAL A 652 -16.37 -20.80 0.19
C VAL A 652 -16.10 -19.48 0.91
N ASP A 653 -16.84 -19.18 1.99
CA ASP A 653 -16.66 -17.96 2.80
C ASP A 653 -15.34 -17.94 3.61
N GLU A 654 -14.61 -19.07 3.72
CA GLU A 654 -13.33 -19.18 4.45
C GLU A 654 -12.08 -18.94 3.57
N PHE A 655 -12.26 -18.64 2.26
CA PHE A 655 -11.17 -18.59 1.27
C PHE A 655 -10.65 -17.19 0.89
N MET A 656 -11.15 -16.11 1.49
CA MET A 656 -10.55 -14.78 1.36
C MET A 656 -10.13 -14.20 2.72
N ASP A 657 -8.96 -13.55 2.70
CA ASP A 657 -8.33 -12.77 3.79
C ASP A 657 -7.95 -13.51 5.08
N ALA A 658 -7.13 -14.55 4.92
CA ALA A 658 -6.12 -14.92 5.92
C ALA A 658 -4.71 -14.65 5.34
N PRO A 659 -4.00 -13.59 5.76
CA PRO A 659 -2.63 -13.34 5.29
C PRO A 659 -1.70 -14.46 5.73
N SER A 660 -0.72 -14.80 4.90
CA SER A 660 0.30 -15.76 5.25
C SER A 660 1.10 -15.28 6.48
N ALA A 661 1.66 -16.21 7.27
CA ALA A 661 2.50 -15.86 8.42
C ALA A 661 3.71 -14.98 8.02
N VAL A 662 4.16 -15.09 6.76
CA VAL A 662 5.21 -14.26 6.17
C VAL A 662 4.70 -12.83 5.93
N GLU A 663 3.48 -12.63 5.44
CA GLU A 663 2.89 -11.28 5.26
C GLU A 663 2.60 -10.57 6.58
N VAL A 664 2.18 -11.31 7.61
CA VAL A 664 2.03 -10.75 8.97
C VAL A 664 3.39 -10.30 9.52
N GLN A 665 4.42 -11.13 9.37
CA GLN A 665 5.78 -10.76 9.75
C GLN A 665 6.32 -9.59 8.93
N ILE A 666 6.07 -9.51 7.62
CA ILE A 666 6.42 -8.36 6.78
C ILE A 666 5.72 -7.08 7.27
N SER A 667 4.42 -7.13 7.58
CA SER A 667 3.66 -5.96 8.04
C SER A 667 4.17 -5.42 9.38
N GLU A 668 4.44 -6.30 10.35
CA GLU A 668 5.01 -5.95 11.65
C GLU A 668 6.39 -5.29 11.53
N LEU A 669 7.09 -5.61 10.44
CA LEU A 669 8.49 -5.33 10.20
C LEU A 669 8.68 -4.07 9.35
N THR A 670 7.82 -3.82 8.36
CA THR A 670 7.65 -2.49 7.75
C THR A 670 7.35 -1.46 8.85
N SER A 671 6.42 -1.78 9.77
CA SER A 671 6.14 -0.91 10.94
C SER A 671 7.35 -0.67 11.85
N LYS A 672 8.28 -1.63 11.97
CA LYS A 672 9.54 -1.46 12.71
C LYS A 672 10.58 -0.65 11.93
N ILE A 673 10.63 -0.78 10.60
CA ILE A 673 11.45 0.06 9.72
C ILE A 673 10.97 1.51 9.82
N ASP A 674 9.68 1.78 9.71
CA ASP A 674 9.12 3.13 9.80
C ASP A 674 9.46 3.80 11.14
N LYS A 675 9.39 3.03 12.24
CA LYS A 675 9.82 3.48 13.58
C LYS A 675 11.33 3.73 13.66
N LEU A 676 12.16 2.86 13.09
CA LEU A 676 13.62 3.04 13.06
C LEU A 676 14.03 4.25 12.19
N THR A 677 13.40 4.44 11.04
CA THR A 677 13.59 5.61 10.17
C THR A 677 13.17 6.88 10.90
N ALA A 678 12.02 6.90 11.58
CA ALA A 678 11.60 8.04 12.41
C ALA A 678 12.59 8.33 13.55
N VAL A 679 13.16 7.32 14.20
CA VAL A 679 14.20 7.49 15.23
C VAL A 679 15.52 7.98 14.63
N VAL A 680 15.94 7.51 13.45
CA VAL A 680 17.16 7.99 12.77
C VAL A 680 16.99 9.44 12.30
N VAL A 681 15.82 9.81 11.78
CA VAL A 681 15.50 11.20 11.44
C VAL A 681 15.51 12.09 12.69
N ALA A 682 14.86 11.67 13.78
CA ALA A 682 14.89 12.40 15.05
C ALA A 682 16.31 12.51 15.65
N LEU A 683 17.18 11.52 15.44
CA LEU A 683 18.59 11.57 15.84
C LEU A 683 19.42 12.51 14.95
N GLN A 684 19.12 12.61 13.66
CA GLN A 684 19.76 13.59 12.75
C GLN A 684 19.32 15.02 13.06
N GLU A 685 18.05 15.23 13.40
CA GLU A 685 17.53 16.50 13.92
C GLU A 685 18.16 16.85 15.28
N GLY A 686 18.29 15.87 16.18
CA GLY A 686 18.94 16.02 17.48
C GLY A 686 20.43 16.36 17.41
N GLN A 687 21.19 15.74 16.50
CA GLN A 687 22.60 16.10 16.27
C GLN A 687 22.76 17.50 15.64
N SER A 688 21.77 17.93 14.85
CA SER A 688 21.74 19.30 14.29
C SER A 688 21.47 20.33 15.39
N GLY A 689 20.56 20.04 16.34
CA GLY A 689 20.31 20.88 17.51
C GLY A 689 21.48 20.94 18.50
N SER A 690 22.15 19.80 18.77
CA SER A 690 23.21 19.71 19.78
C SER A 690 24.46 20.55 19.46
N LYS A 691 24.69 20.93 18.20
CA LYS A 691 25.81 21.82 17.82
C LYS A 691 25.54 23.30 18.07
N ALA A 692 24.29 23.69 18.33
CA ALA A 692 23.94 25.08 18.68
C ALA A 692 24.07 25.38 20.18
N SER A 693 24.34 24.36 21.02
CA SER A 693 24.29 24.47 22.49
C SER A 693 25.66 24.41 23.20
N SER A 694 26.78 24.29 22.46
CA SER A 694 28.13 24.21 23.07
C SER A 694 28.78 25.55 23.38
N ASP A 695 28.34 26.64 22.74
CA ASP A 695 29.07 27.92 22.71
C ASP A 695 28.57 28.93 23.75
N THR A 696 27.78 28.51 24.74
CA THR A 696 27.30 29.42 25.79
C THR A 696 27.12 28.72 27.14
N LEU A 697 28.23 28.47 27.85
CA LEU A 697 28.26 28.45 29.33
C LEU A 697 29.70 28.45 29.88
N ARG A 698 30.17 29.64 30.24
CA ARG A 698 31.11 29.85 31.36
C ARG A 698 30.67 31.10 32.12
N TYR A 699 30.00 30.92 33.25
CA TYR A 699 30.40 31.51 34.53
C TYR A 699 29.61 30.82 35.67
N SER A 700 30.30 30.59 36.78
CA SER A 700 29.84 29.80 37.93
C SER A 700 29.17 30.70 38.99
N HIS A 701 28.16 30.20 39.70
CA HIS A 701 28.24 30.06 41.16
C HIS A 701 27.20 29.11 41.74
N ASP A 702 27.60 28.39 42.80
CA ASP A 702 26.90 27.28 43.44
C ASP A 702 25.93 27.70 44.57
N ASP A 703 25.21 26.69 45.09
CA ASP A 703 24.51 26.59 46.39
C ASP A 703 23.34 27.57 46.67
N PHE A 704 22.12 27.10 46.96
CA PHE A 704 21.82 26.25 48.11
C PHE A 704 20.53 25.41 47.97
N ASP A 705 20.49 24.29 48.69
CA ASP A 705 19.37 23.34 48.82
C ASP A 705 18.29 23.84 49.80
N LEU A 706 16.99 23.62 49.52
CA LEU A 706 16.03 23.01 50.47
C LEU A 706 14.58 22.91 49.98
N LYS A 707 13.96 21.78 50.34
CA LYS A 707 12.54 21.41 50.18
C LYS A 707 11.61 22.28 51.04
N VAL A 708 10.32 22.36 50.67
CA VAL A 708 9.17 21.78 51.43
C VAL A 708 7.83 22.19 50.78
N THR A 709 6.86 21.27 50.80
CA THR A 709 5.49 21.42 50.25
C THR A 709 4.46 21.67 51.39
N PRO A 710 3.17 21.88 51.09
CA PRO A 710 2.43 23.13 51.22
C PRO A 710 1.60 23.24 52.52
N LEU A 711 0.77 24.30 52.66
CA LEU A 711 -0.57 24.17 53.24
C LEU A 711 -1.51 25.34 52.84
N ARG A 712 -2.82 25.06 52.89
CA ARG A 712 -3.95 25.97 52.61
C ARG A 712 -4.35 26.76 53.87
N ASP A 713 -4.95 27.94 53.65
CA ASP A 713 -6.17 28.50 54.27
C ASP A 713 -6.21 30.03 54.03
N ALA A 714 -7.33 30.77 54.11
CA ALA A 714 -8.75 30.51 53.87
C ALA A 714 -9.48 31.88 53.76
N GLY A 715 -10.44 32.04 52.82
CA GLY A 715 -11.27 33.26 52.64
C GLY A 715 -10.53 34.53 52.17
N GLY A 716 -11.15 35.53 51.50
CA GLY A 716 -12.50 35.61 50.98
C GLY A 716 -13.22 36.95 51.26
N THR A 717 -12.94 38.04 50.53
CA THR A 717 -13.90 39.16 50.28
C THR A 717 -13.42 40.17 49.21
N PHE A 718 -14.01 40.06 48.01
CA PHE A 718 -14.76 41.08 47.24
C PHE A 718 -14.52 42.62 47.35
N VAL A 719 -14.65 43.25 46.16
CA VAL A 719 -15.00 44.66 45.80
C VAL A 719 -13.89 45.60 45.28
N SER A 720 -14.18 46.11 44.07
CA SER A 720 -13.49 47.08 43.19
C SER A 720 -13.31 48.52 43.69
N LYS A 721 -12.35 49.25 43.10
CA LYS A 721 -12.54 50.62 42.55
C LYS A 721 -11.43 51.10 41.59
N LEU A 722 -11.86 51.74 40.49
CA LEU A 722 -11.14 52.52 39.46
C LEU A 722 -11.02 54.02 39.90
N PRO A 723 -10.42 54.98 39.14
CA PRO A 723 -9.30 54.99 38.15
C PRO A 723 -8.34 56.22 38.33
N THR A 724 -7.69 56.68 37.23
CA THR A 724 -6.93 57.96 36.99
C THR A 724 -5.49 58.01 37.58
N PHE A 725 -4.46 58.60 36.94
CA PHE A 725 -4.38 59.71 35.96
C PHE A 725 -3.32 59.51 34.84
N ASN A 726 -3.28 60.44 33.87
CA ASN A 726 -2.52 60.40 32.60
C ASN A 726 -1.46 61.54 32.50
N LEU A 727 -0.76 61.65 31.36
CA LEU A 727 0.25 62.69 30.95
C LEU A 727 1.65 62.55 31.60
N VAL A 728 2.80 62.76 30.93
CA VAL A 728 3.17 63.47 29.67
C VAL A 728 4.30 62.69 28.95
N GLN A 729 4.30 62.61 27.61
CA GLN A 729 5.30 63.28 26.72
C GLN A 729 5.21 62.85 25.25
N GLN A 730 4.47 63.62 24.45
CA GLN A 730 4.80 63.80 23.04
C GLN A 730 6.13 64.54 22.93
N GLN A 731 7.05 64.07 22.08
CA GLN A 731 7.92 64.85 21.19
C GLN A 731 9.10 63.98 20.74
N LEU A 732 9.05 63.47 19.50
CA LEU A 732 10.21 63.19 18.64
C LEU A 732 9.71 62.92 17.22
N ALA A 733 9.13 63.96 16.61
CA ALA A 733 8.88 64.04 15.17
C ALA A 733 9.66 65.24 14.63
N SER A 734 10.05 65.19 13.34
CA SER A 734 10.90 66.16 12.60
C SER A 734 12.42 65.88 12.59
N ALA A 735 12.85 65.01 11.68
CA ALA A 735 14.17 65.05 11.06
C ALA A 735 14.10 64.60 9.58
N CYS A 736 13.59 65.50 8.73
CA CYS A 736 13.80 65.69 7.29
C CYS A 736 14.54 64.65 6.40
N TYR A 737 13.87 64.32 5.27
CA TYR A 737 14.40 64.05 3.89
C TYR A 737 15.33 62.82 3.67
N THR A 738 15.33 62.12 2.53
CA THR A 738 14.74 62.35 1.18
C THR A 738 14.57 61.01 0.44
N ASN A 739 13.43 60.75 -0.21
CA ASN A 739 13.30 60.47 -1.66
C ASN A 739 11.94 59.85 -2.00
N GLU A 740 11.39 60.29 -3.13
CA GLU A 740 10.06 59.95 -3.61
C GLU A 740 10.06 58.62 -4.39
N VAL A 741 9.00 57.83 -4.19
CA VAL A 741 8.43 56.97 -5.24
C VAL A 741 6.92 57.19 -5.18
N GLU A 742 6.33 57.68 -6.27
CA GLU A 742 4.89 57.90 -6.36
C GLU A 742 4.13 56.56 -6.29
N VAL A 743 3.16 56.47 -5.38
CA VAL A 743 2.14 55.41 -5.39
C VAL A 743 0.82 56.06 -5.82
N PRO A 744 0.13 55.57 -6.88
CA PRO A 744 -1.07 56.22 -7.38
C PRO A 744 -2.21 56.30 -6.36
N ALA A 745 -2.85 57.47 -6.27
CA ALA A 745 -3.92 57.79 -5.32
C ALA A 745 -5.28 57.12 -5.65
N SER A 746 -5.31 55.78 -5.67
CA SER A 746 -6.53 54.97 -5.89
C SER A 746 -6.79 53.92 -4.79
N MET A 747 -5.98 53.89 -3.73
CA MET A 747 -5.95 52.78 -2.76
C MET A 747 -6.37 53.17 -1.32
N SER A 748 -7.24 54.19 -1.15
CA SER A 748 -7.57 54.78 0.17
C SER A 748 -9.03 54.64 0.63
N LEU A 749 -9.73 53.54 0.28
CA LEU A 749 -11.17 53.38 0.54
C LEU A 749 -11.61 52.02 1.14
N LEU A 750 -10.71 51.26 1.77
CA LEU A 750 -11.03 49.96 2.41
C LEU A 750 -10.46 49.79 3.84
N THR A 751 -10.23 50.87 4.58
CA THR A 751 -9.43 50.84 5.84
C THR A 751 -10.23 50.76 7.16
N GLU A 752 -11.55 50.57 7.16
CA GLU A 752 -12.33 50.51 8.42
C GLU A 752 -13.21 49.25 8.64
N GLU A 753 -13.52 48.44 7.64
CA GLU A 753 -14.26 47.18 7.82
C GLU A 753 -13.29 45.99 8.05
N PRO A 754 -13.47 45.16 9.09
CA PRO A 754 -12.60 44.01 9.34
C PRO A 754 -12.80 42.92 8.29
N LEU A 755 -11.75 42.62 7.51
CA LEU A 755 -11.77 41.66 6.39
C LEU A 755 -12.26 40.26 6.77
N GLY A 756 -12.08 39.83 8.03
CA GLY A 756 -12.63 38.58 8.57
C GLY A 756 -14.16 38.54 8.66
N GLY A 757 -14.84 39.67 8.44
CA GLY A 757 -16.30 39.77 8.39
C GLY A 757 -16.92 39.39 7.04
N LEU A 758 -16.11 39.26 5.98
CA LEU A 758 -16.53 38.94 4.61
C LEU A 758 -16.83 37.44 4.43
N SER A 759 -17.74 37.12 3.53
CA SER A 759 -18.01 35.75 3.06
C SER A 759 -16.84 35.19 2.23
N ALA A 760 -16.84 33.87 1.99
CA ALA A 760 -15.78 33.21 1.22
C ALA A 760 -15.74 33.71 -0.24
N THR A 761 -16.92 34.00 -0.80
CA THR A 761 -17.10 34.53 -2.14
C THR A 761 -16.61 35.99 -2.23
N GLU A 762 -16.99 36.85 -1.27
CA GLU A 762 -16.54 38.25 -1.23
C GLU A 762 -15.01 38.37 -1.07
N ILE A 763 -14.39 37.54 -0.20
CA ILE A 763 -12.95 37.59 -0.04
C ILE A 763 -12.21 36.97 -1.23
N HIS A 764 -12.73 35.91 -1.83
CA HIS A 764 -12.20 35.35 -3.07
C HIS A 764 -12.13 36.44 -4.15
N ASP A 765 -13.23 37.14 -4.40
CA ASP A 765 -13.30 38.17 -5.44
C ASP A 765 -12.43 39.40 -5.10
N ALA A 766 -12.27 39.73 -3.81
CA ALA A 766 -11.34 40.77 -3.37
C ALA A 766 -9.87 40.41 -3.60
N ILE A 767 -9.49 39.14 -3.39
CA ILE A 767 -8.13 38.62 -3.62
C ILE A 767 -7.84 38.50 -5.12
N GLN A 768 -8.76 37.92 -5.91
CA GLN A 768 -8.61 37.83 -7.37
C GLN A 768 -8.57 39.21 -8.04
N GLY A 769 -9.38 40.16 -7.53
CA GLY A 769 -9.37 41.55 -7.98
C GLY A 769 -8.20 42.39 -7.46
N GLY A 770 -7.24 41.81 -6.73
CA GLY A 770 -6.05 42.51 -6.20
C GLY A 770 -6.33 43.60 -5.16
N LYS A 771 -7.54 43.64 -4.57
CA LYS A 771 -7.96 44.65 -3.59
C LYS A 771 -7.41 44.35 -2.19
N VAL A 772 -7.16 43.07 -1.90
CA VAL A 772 -6.75 42.54 -0.60
C VAL A 772 -5.73 41.43 -0.84
N THR A 773 -4.65 41.36 -0.06
CA THR A 773 -3.71 40.22 -0.11
C THR A 773 -4.11 39.12 0.86
N VAL A 774 -3.73 37.88 0.56
CA VAL A 774 -3.98 36.72 1.44
C VAL A 774 -3.36 36.94 2.82
N GLN A 775 -2.17 37.57 2.91
CA GLN A 775 -1.56 37.93 4.19
C GLN A 775 -2.38 38.96 4.99
N GLN A 776 -2.93 40.00 4.35
CA GLN A 776 -3.80 40.98 5.02
C GLN A 776 -5.07 40.31 5.57
N TYR A 777 -5.67 39.44 4.77
CA TYR A 777 -6.85 38.67 5.17
C TYR A 777 -6.54 37.73 6.35
N ALA A 778 -5.46 36.94 6.25
CA ALA A 778 -5.00 36.05 7.31
C ALA A 778 -4.76 36.80 8.63
N GLN A 779 -4.15 37.99 8.59
CA GLN A 779 -3.97 38.83 9.78
C GLN A 779 -5.30 39.28 10.39
N SER A 780 -6.32 39.59 9.59
CA SER A 780 -7.65 39.93 10.09
C SER A 780 -8.35 38.73 10.75
N LEU A 781 -8.19 37.53 10.20
CA LEU A 781 -8.77 36.31 10.78
C LEU A 781 -8.06 35.92 12.09
N ILE A 782 -6.73 36.03 12.14
CA ILE A 782 -5.96 35.75 13.35
C ILE A 782 -6.42 36.63 14.51
N ARG A 783 -6.58 37.95 14.29
CA ARG A 783 -7.12 38.86 15.32
C ARG A 783 -8.51 38.43 15.79
N ARG A 784 -9.41 38.09 14.85
CA ARG A 784 -10.76 37.65 15.17
C ARG A 784 -10.79 36.37 16.01
N ILE A 785 -9.85 35.45 15.78
CA ILE A 785 -9.67 34.22 16.58
C ILE A 785 -9.09 34.57 17.96
N GLU A 786 -8.07 35.43 18.04
CA GLU A 786 -7.49 35.90 19.31
C GLU A 786 -8.53 36.56 20.22
N ASP A 787 -9.40 37.41 19.66
CA ASP A 787 -10.44 38.16 20.37
C ASP A 787 -11.59 37.27 20.89
N ARG A 788 -11.80 36.09 20.30
CA ARG A 788 -13.05 35.32 20.48
C ARG A 788 -12.88 33.87 20.92
N ASP A 789 -11.80 33.20 20.54
CA ASP A 789 -11.72 31.75 20.74
C ASP A 789 -11.43 31.34 22.19
N SER A 790 -10.97 32.29 23.02
CA SER A 790 -10.96 32.17 24.48
C SER A 790 -12.37 32.06 25.10
N ILE A 791 -13.42 32.34 24.33
CA ILE A 791 -14.83 32.19 24.72
C ILE A 791 -15.48 31.05 23.92
N VAL A 792 -15.24 30.96 22.61
CA VAL A 792 -15.93 30.02 21.71
C VAL A 792 -15.31 28.61 21.72
N HIS A 793 -14.00 28.51 21.93
CA HIS A 793 -13.22 27.26 21.93
C HIS A 793 -13.46 26.38 20.69
N ALA A 794 -13.55 27.01 19.52
CA ALA A 794 -13.77 26.38 18.23
C ALA A 794 -12.52 25.67 17.68
N TRP A 795 -11.30 26.05 18.09
CA TRP A 795 -10.05 25.46 17.59
C TRP A 795 -9.35 24.58 18.66
N VAL A 796 -8.83 23.44 18.23
CA VAL A 796 -7.99 22.54 19.05
C VAL A 796 -6.52 22.53 18.61
N HIS A 797 -6.23 23.07 17.42
CA HIS A 797 -4.89 23.40 16.96
C HIS A 797 -4.94 24.61 16.02
N PHE A 798 -4.12 25.61 16.30
CA PHE A 798 -4.04 26.88 15.59
C PHE A 798 -2.61 27.42 15.72
N ASP A 799 -1.94 27.70 14.59
CA ASP A 799 -0.55 28.13 14.53
C ASP A 799 -0.45 29.39 13.66
N LYS A 800 -0.29 30.54 14.34
CA LYS A 800 -0.28 31.87 13.71
C LYS A 800 0.88 32.03 12.72
N GLU A 801 2.04 31.46 13.02
CA GLU A 801 3.23 31.60 12.18
C GLU A 801 3.11 30.73 10.93
N ALA A 802 2.61 29.50 11.07
CA ALA A 802 2.30 28.63 9.94
C ALA A 802 1.25 29.25 9.00
N ILE A 803 0.17 29.83 9.54
CA ILE A 803 -0.87 30.50 8.74
C ILE A 803 -0.31 31.69 7.97
N LEU A 804 0.48 32.56 8.63
CA LEU A 804 1.09 33.72 7.96
C LEU A 804 2.14 33.30 6.92
N SER A 805 2.85 32.19 7.15
CA SER A 805 3.76 31.59 6.17
C SER A 805 3.00 31.07 4.94
N GLN A 806 1.91 30.32 5.15
CA GLN A 806 1.03 29.85 4.06
C GLN A 806 0.43 31.03 3.28
N ALA A 807 -0.03 32.08 3.96
CA ALA A 807 -0.61 33.26 3.32
C ALA A 807 0.39 33.99 2.42
N LYS A 808 1.64 34.17 2.89
CA LYS A 808 2.75 34.71 2.06
C LYS A 808 3.07 33.84 0.86
N ALA A 809 3.07 32.51 1.03
CA ALA A 809 3.32 31.58 -0.06
C ALA A 809 2.21 31.63 -1.13
N LEU A 810 0.95 31.84 -0.72
CA LEU A 810 -0.18 32.07 -1.62
C LEU A 810 -0.06 33.43 -2.35
N ASP A 811 0.20 34.52 -1.62
CA ASP A 811 0.41 35.85 -2.23
C ASP A 811 1.52 35.85 -3.30
N ALA A 812 2.57 35.03 -3.11
CA ALA A 812 3.67 34.85 -4.06
C ALA A 812 3.35 33.97 -5.28
N MET A 813 2.18 33.31 -5.35
CA MET A 813 1.81 32.51 -6.52
C MET A 813 1.40 33.41 -7.70
N PRO A 814 1.93 33.16 -8.92
CA PRO A 814 1.52 33.88 -10.11
C PRO A 814 0.06 33.54 -10.46
N PRO A 815 -0.71 34.46 -11.10
CA PRO A 815 -2.14 34.29 -11.36
C PRO A 815 -2.52 32.95 -12.01
N GLU A 816 -1.73 32.50 -12.98
CA GLU A 816 -1.90 31.23 -13.71
C GLU A 816 -1.74 29.96 -12.85
N ALA A 817 -1.14 30.08 -11.66
CA ALA A 817 -1.00 28.98 -10.70
C ALA A 817 -2.05 29.03 -9.56
N ARG A 818 -2.96 30.02 -9.57
CA ARG A 818 -3.98 30.20 -8.53
C ARG A 818 -5.18 29.29 -8.79
N GLY A 819 -5.48 28.43 -7.82
CA GLY A 819 -6.67 27.57 -7.87
C GLY A 819 -7.99 28.31 -7.54
N PRO A 820 -9.14 27.64 -7.71
CA PRO A 820 -10.48 28.22 -7.53
C PRO A 820 -10.85 28.61 -6.08
N LEU A 821 -10.02 28.30 -5.08
CA LEU A 821 -10.15 28.76 -3.68
C LEU A 821 -8.92 29.59 -3.24
N HIS A 822 -8.19 30.19 -4.17
CA HIS A 822 -6.93 30.86 -3.85
C HIS A 822 -7.08 31.90 -2.72
N GLY A 823 -6.41 31.64 -1.60
CA GLY A 823 -6.43 32.50 -0.40
C GLY A 823 -7.69 32.42 0.46
N VAL A 824 -8.72 31.68 0.05
CA VAL A 824 -9.95 31.49 0.83
C VAL A 824 -9.66 30.62 2.05
N ALA A 825 -10.05 31.09 3.23
CA ALA A 825 -9.74 30.43 4.49
C ALA A 825 -10.72 29.29 4.82
N VAL A 826 -10.18 28.13 5.21
CA VAL A 826 -10.98 26.93 5.56
C VAL A 826 -10.53 26.32 6.88
N GLY A 827 -11.49 26.06 7.76
CA GLY A 827 -11.30 25.33 9.02
C GLY A 827 -11.53 23.82 8.86
N ILE A 828 -10.63 22.99 9.42
CA ILE A 828 -10.67 21.53 9.21
C ILE A 828 -11.09 20.83 10.49
N LYS A 829 -12.17 20.05 10.54
CA LYS A 829 -12.53 19.27 11.73
C LYS A 829 -11.40 18.34 12.17
N ASP A 830 -11.16 18.22 13.48
CA ASP A 830 -10.06 17.42 14.03
C ASP A 830 -10.27 15.88 13.98
N ILE A 831 -10.81 15.38 12.88
CA ILE A 831 -10.80 13.95 12.52
C ILE A 831 -10.23 13.70 11.12
N PHE A 832 -9.89 14.78 10.40
CA PHE A 832 -9.25 14.76 9.09
C PHE A 832 -7.74 14.85 9.29
N LEU A 833 -7.00 13.94 8.64
CA LEU A 833 -5.55 14.07 8.52
C LEU A 833 -5.18 15.33 7.72
N ALA A 834 -4.11 15.97 8.16
CA ALA A 834 -3.44 17.10 7.51
C ALA A 834 -1.93 16.93 7.74
N ARG A 835 -1.12 17.11 6.69
CA ARG A 835 0.32 16.73 6.72
C ARG A 835 1.22 17.62 7.58
N ASP A 836 0.72 18.79 7.98
CA ASP A 836 1.42 19.86 8.66
C ASP A 836 0.86 20.16 10.06
N MET A 837 -0.24 19.49 10.45
CA MET A 837 -0.95 19.71 11.71
C MET A 837 -1.22 18.37 12.43
N PRO A 838 -1.29 18.35 13.76
CA PRO A 838 -1.72 17.15 14.49
C PRO A 838 -3.18 16.79 14.18
N THR A 839 -3.55 15.54 14.44
CA THR A 839 -4.96 15.08 14.40
C THR A 839 -5.25 14.25 15.63
N ARG A 840 -5.99 14.82 16.59
CA ARG A 840 -6.15 14.23 17.93
C ARG A 840 -7.49 13.53 18.12
N TYR A 841 -8.44 13.69 17.19
CA TYR A 841 -9.76 13.04 17.23
C TYR A 841 -10.59 13.33 18.49
N PHE A 842 -10.21 14.36 19.26
CA PHE A 842 -10.66 14.61 20.64
C PHE A 842 -10.62 13.33 21.52
N SER A 843 -9.55 12.54 21.40
CA SER A 843 -9.34 11.28 22.15
C SER A 843 -8.05 11.31 22.97
N PRO A 844 -8.05 10.88 24.25
CA PRO A 844 -6.82 10.76 25.05
C PRO A 844 -5.79 9.77 24.50
N ILE A 845 -6.19 8.89 23.56
CA ILE A 845 -5.25 7.99 22.86
C ILE A 845 -4.28 8.79 21.99
N HIS A 846 -4.76 9.86 21.34
CA HIS A 846 -4.05 10.61 20.31
C HIS A 846 -3.62 12.01 20.77
N GLU A 847 -3.64 12.28 22.08
CA GLU A 847 -3.33 13.62 22.63
C GLU A 847 -1.88 14.07 22.30
N HIS A 848 -0.95 13.12 22.28
CA HIS A 848 0.47 13.32 22.00
C HIS A 848 0.87 13.01 20.55
N ASP A 849 -0.08 12.72 19.67
CA ASP A 849 0.21 12.49 18.26
C ASP A 849 0.75 13.76 17.59
N GLY A 850 1.83 13.60 16.82
CA GLY A 850 2.46 14.67 16.05
C GLY A 850 1.69 15.03 14.78
N ARG A 851 2.35 15.73 13.86
CA ARG A 851 1.80 16.07 12.53
C ARG A 851 1.44 14.79 11.75
N GLY A 852 0.35 14.84 10.98
CA GLY A 852 -0.06 13.72 10.14
C GLY A 852 0.98 13.41 9.04
N ALA A 853 1.09 12.15 8.62
CA ALA A 853 1.99 11.76 7.54
C ALA A 853 1.50 12.19 6.14
N SER A 854 0.21 12.49 6.00
CA SER A 854 -0.43 12.89 4.74
C SER A 854 -1.65 13.79 5.01
N ASP A 855 -2.14 14.45 3.96
CA ASP A 855 -3.46 15.06 3.98
C ASP A 855 -4.54 13.98 3.73
N SER A 856 -5.70 14.14 4.35
CA SER A 856 -6.92 13.47 3.92
C SER A 856 -7.32 13.92 2.51
N ALA A 857 -8.06 13.10 1.77
CA ALA A 857 -8.42 13.40 0.38
C ALA A 857 -9.14 14.76 0.24
N ALA A 858 -10.03 15.09 1.18
CA ALA A 858 -10.71 16.39 1.21
C ALA A 858 -9.75 17.57 1.48
N VAL A 859 -8.79 17.42 2.40
CA VAL A 859 -7.77 18.46 2.66
C VAL A 859 -6.82 18.61 1.47
N GLY A 860 -6.46 17.52 0.80
CA GLY A 860 -5.67 17.52 -0.43
C GLY A 860 -6.34 18.34 -1.54
N VAL A 861 -7.62 18.08 -1.81
CA VAL A 861 -8.42 18.85 -2.79
C VAL A 861 -8.46 20.35 -2.45
N LEU A 862 -8.72 20.71 -1.18
CA LEU A 862 -8.74 22.11 -0.75
C LEU A 862 -7.37 22.80 -0.93
N ARG A 863 -6.27 22.13 -0.57
CA ARG A 863 -4.91 22.65 -0.76
C ARG A 863 -4.57 22.83 -2.23
N SER A 864 -4.90 21.85 -3.08
CA SER A 864 -4.72 21.94 -4.54
C SER A 864 -5.59 23.04 -5.18
N ALA A 865 -6.73 23.37 -4.58
CA ALA A 865 -7.55 24.51 -4.97
C ALA A 865 -6.99 25.87 -4.49
N GLY A 866 -5.89 25.90 -3.74
CA GLY A 866 -5.25 27.14 -3.26
C GLY A 866 -5.81 27.68 -1.93
N ALA A 867 -6.60 26.90 -1.19
CA ALA A 867 -7.19 27.34 0.06
C ALA A 867 -6.14 27.59 1.16
N LEU A 868 -6.38 28.62 1.98
CA LEU A 868 -5.64 28.91 3.22
C LEU A 868 -6.19 28.01 4.34
N ILE A 869 -5.38 27.12 4.90
CA ILE A 869 -5.83 26.13 5.89
C ILE A 869 -5.54 26.67 7.29
N LEU A 870 -6.55 27.11 8.02
CA LEU A 870 -6.33 27.84 9.28
C LEU A 870 -5.92 26.97 10.47
N GLY A 871 -6.40 25.72 10.54
CA GLY A 871 -6.21 24.91 11.74
C GLY A 871 -7.22 23.79 11.89
N LYS A 872 -7.17 23.14 13.06
CA LYS A 872 -8.04 22.02 13.42
C LYS A 872 -9.16 22.50 14.35
N THR A 873 -10.40 22.30 13.94
CA THR A 873 -11.61 22.69 14.68
C THR A 873 -12.11 21.56 15.59
N ALA A 874 -12.68 21.94 16.73
CA ALA A 874 -13.15 21.04 17.78
C ALA A 874 -14.19 20.02 17.28
N THR A 875 -14.16 18.84 17.90
CA THR A 875 -15.05 17.71 17.62
C THR A 875 -15.44 16.99 18.91
N THR A 876 -16.45 16.12 18.87
CA THR A 876 -16.61 15.06 19.89
C THR A 876 -15.68 13.87 19.58
N GLU A 877 -15.40 13.02 20.58
CA GLU A 877 -14.40 11.95 20.45
C GLU A 877 -14.72 11.03 19.27
N LEU A 878 -13.73 10.86 18.38
CA LEU A 878 -13.80 10.05 17.15
C LEU A 878 -15.03 10.38 16.26
N ALA A 879 -15.61 11.56 16.45
CA ALA A 879 -16.90 12.00 15.89
C ALA A 879 -18.12 11.13 16.26
N ALA A 880 -18.00 10.28 17.28
CA ALA A 880 -18.92 9.19 17.59
C ALA A 880 -19.58 9.27 18.99
N THR A 881 -19.14 10.17 19.86
CA THR A 881 -19.82 10.43 21.15
C THR A 881 -20.84 11.58 21.04
N THR A 882 -21.86 11.56 21.90
CA THR A 882 -22.84 12.65 22.04
C THR A 882 -22.42 13.72 23.06
N VAL A 883 -21.41 13.45 23.89
CA VAL A 883 -20.85 14.39 24.88
C VAL A 883 -19.99 15.42 24.15
N GLY A 884 -20.22 16.71 24.43
CA GLY A 884 -19.48 17.82 23.83
C GLY A 884 -18.06 17.98 24.39
N GLY A 885 -17.19 18.60 23.58
CA GLY A 885 -15.93 19.17 24.04
C GLY A 885 -16.11 20.59 24.62
N PRO A 886 -15.02 21.35 24.83
CA PRO A 886 -15.10 22.71 25.40
C PRO A 886 -15.76 23.75 24.49
N CYS A 887 -15.95 23.45 23.21
CA CYS A 887 -16.56 24.36 22.23
C CYS A 887 -18.01 24.71 22.60
N VAL A 888 -18.32 26.01 22.65
CA VAL A 888 -19.65 26.54 22.94
C VAL A 888 -20.31 27.11 21.69
N ASN A 889 -21.64 27.22 21.70
CA ASN A 889 -22.37 27.97 20.68
C ASN A 889 -21.99 29.47 20.77
N PRO A 890 -21.65 30.17 19.68
CA PRO A 890 -21.32 31.60 19.73
C PRO A 890 -22.43 32.53 20.24
N ARG A 891 -23.68 32.02 20.32
CA ARG A 891 -24.82 32.70 20.97
C ARG A 891 -24.88 32.51 22.50
N SER A 892 -23.91 31.81 23.09
CA SER A 892 -23.74 31.73 24.54
C SER A 892 -23.29 33.07 25.10
N VAL A 893 -24.14 33.70 25.90
CA VAL A 893 -23.92 35.03 26.49
C VAL A 893 -24.41 35.03 27.95
N ASP A 894 -23.95 36.02 28.73
CA ASP A 894 -24.43 36.28 30.11
C ASP A 894 -24.41 35.06 31.04
N GLY A 895 -23.36 34.23 30.91
CA GLY A 895 -23.16 33.02 31.72
C GLY A 895 -24.01 31.80 31.32
N LYS A 896 -24.88 31.91 30.30
CA LYS A 896 -25.63 30.78 29.74
C LYS A 896 -24.85 30.13 28.61
N VAL A 897 -24.37 28.91 28.87
CA VAL A 897 -23.64 28.10 27.89
C VAL A 897 -24.61 27.20 27.13
N TYR A 898 -24.58 27.26 25.80
CA TYR A 898 -25.35 26.36 24.94
C TYR A 898 -24.41 25.51 24.09
N THR A 899 -24.80 24.27 23.81
CA THR A 899 -24.05 23.40 22.91
C THR A 899 -24.08 23.97 21.48
N PRO A 900 -22.96 23.99 20.75
CA PRO A 900 -22.96 24.24 19.30
C PRO A 900 -23.57 23.05 18.54
N GLY A 901 -23.91 21.95 19.24
CA GLY A 901 -24.19 20.66 18.65
C GLY A 901 -22.89 19.93 18.32
N GLY A 902 -22.98 18.86 17.54
CA GLY A 902 -21.80 18.08 17.18
C GLY A 902 -22.12 16.99 16.16
N SER A 903 -21.20 16.09 15.85
CA SER A 903 -19.82 16.07 16.31
C SER A 903 -18.92 17.13 15.67
N SER A 904 -19.36 17.85 14.62
CA SER A 904 -18.59 18.96 14.00
C SER A 904 -18.83 20.29 14.73
N SER A 905 -18.57 20.32 16.04
CA SER A 905 -18.89 21.45 16.93
C SER A 905 -18.12 22.72 16.57
N GLY A 906 -16.79 22.65 16.56
CA GLY A 906 -15.93 23.80 16.27
C GLY A 906 -16.08 24.31 14.85
N SER A 907 -16.34 23.42 13.89
CA SER A 907 -16.52 23.77 12.48
C SER A 907 -17.73 24.70 12.27
N ALA A 908 -18.87 24.42 12.91
CA ALA A 908 -20.04 25.29 12.85
C ALA A 908 -19.89 26.56 13.70
N ALA A 909 -19.27 26.44 14.89
CA ALA A 909 -19.06 27.57 15.78
C ALA A 909 -18.09 28.62 15.21
N ALA A 910 -16.98 28.19 14.59
CA ALA A 910 -16.02 29.09 13.94
C ALA A 910 -16.66 29.89 12.80
N VAL A 911 -17.48 29.24 11.96
CA VAL A 911 -18.21 29.90 10.87
C VAL A 911 -19.27 30.86 11.41
N ALA A 912 -20.04 30.46 12.43
CA ALA A 912 -21.07 31.30 13.02
C ALA A 912 -20.50 32.53 13.75
N ASP A 913 -19.31 32.42 14.33
CA ASP A 913 -18.60 33.54 14.96
C ASP A 913 -17.74 34.35 13.98
N ARG A 914 -17.78 34.04 12.68
CA ARG A 914 -16.95 34.65 11.61
C ARG A 914 -15.45 34.59 11.87
N GLN A 915 -14.98 33.50 12.48
CA GLN A 915 -13.55 33.21 12.62
C GLN A 915 -12.95 32.57 11.36
N VAL A 916 -13.80 31.97 10.52
CA VAL A 916 -13.46 31.42 9.21
C VAL A 916 -14.73 31.40 8.34
N PRO A 917 -14.69 31.69 7.03
CA PRO A 917 -15.92 31.73 6.23
C PRO A 917 -16.40 30.34 5.79
N LEU A 918 -15.50 29.35 5.75
CA LEU A 918 -15.76 27.97 5.36
C LEU A 918 -15.15 26.98 6.36
N ALA A 919 -15.84 25.87 6.60
CA ALA A 919 -15.26 24.75 7.34
C ALA A 919 -15.74 23.39 6.82
N VAL A 920 -14.88 22.36 6.90
CA VAL A 920 -15.22 20.97 6.60
C VAL A 920 -15.49 20.17 7.87
N GLY A 921 -16.50 19.31 7.83
CA GLY A 921 -16.85 18.37 8.89
C GLY A 921 -17.38 17.05 8.35
N THR A 922 -18.03 16.25 9.21
CA THR A 922 -18.65 14.99 8.82
C THR A 922 -20.03 14.78 9.44
N GLN A 923 -20.85 13.94 8.81
CA GLN A 923 -22.14 13.47 9.31
C GLN A 923 -22.32 11.97 9.13
N THR A 924 -22.53 11.26 10.24
CA THR A 924 -22.98 9.85 10.33
C THR A 924 -24.44 9.71 10.79
N GLY A 925 -25.02 10.81 11.26
CA GLY A 925 -26.38 10.86 11.83
C GLY A 925 -26.98 12.25 11.72
N GLY A 926 -26.30 13.27 12.25
CA GLY A 926 -26.74 14.67 12.10
C GLY A 926 -25.62 15.71 12.17
N SER A 927 -24.36 15.30 12.06
CA SER A 927 -23.21 16.09 12.48
C SER A 927 -22.72 17.20 11.54
N ILE A 928 -23.49 17.48 10.49
CA ILE A 928 -23.41 18.71 9.69
C ILE A 928 -24.66 19.56 9.95
N VAL A 929 -25.85 19.01 9.70
CA VAL A 929 -27.12 19.77 9.75
C VAL A 929 -27.50 20.25 11.16
N ARG A 930 -27.33 19.40 12.20
CA ARG A 930 -27.63 19.76 13.60
C ARG A 930 -26.78 20.95 14.09
N PRO A 931 -25.43 20.91 14.04
CA PRO A 931 -24.65 22.06 14.46
C PRO A 931 -24.81 23.27 13.54
N GLY A 932 -25.03 23.07 12.23
CA GLY A 932 -25.38 24.16 11.31
C GLY A 932 -26.65 24.90 11.74
N SER A 933 -27.70 24.16 12.09
CA SER A 933 -28.95 24.73 12.62
C SER A 933 -28.78 25.39 13.98
N PHE A 934 -28.04 24.81 14.93
CA PHE A 934 -27.87 25.36 16.27
C PHE A 934 -27.01 26.63 16.28
N CYS A 935 -25.98 26.69 15.43
CA CYS A 935 -25.13 27.87 15.29
C CYS A 935 -25.70 28.92 14.32
N GLY A 936 -26.71 28.56 13.51
CA GLY A 936 -27.40 29.47 12.60
C GLY A 936 -26.65 29.75 11.29
N VAL A 937 -25.97 28.74 10.75
CA VAL A 937 -25.16 28.82 9.52
C VAL A 937 -25.68 27.89 8.44
N TRP A 938 -25.29 28.15 7.19
CA TRP A 938 -25.56 27.24 6.09
C TRP A 938 -24.68 26.00 6.23
N ALA A 939 -25.26 24.82 6.01
CA ALA A 939 -24.53 23.56 6.17
C ALA A 939 -24.99 22.51 5.15
N LEU A 940 -24.11 22.16 4.21
CA LEU A 940 -24.38 21.17 3.16
C LEU A 940 -23.74 19.83 3.54
N LYS A 941 -24.56 18.77 3.58
CA LYS A 941 -24.10 17.38 3.53
C LYS A 941 -24.44 16.83 2.14
N PRO A 942 -23.46 16.67 1.24
CA PRO A 942 -23.64 16.08 -0.08
C PRO A 942 -24.23 14.66 -0.06
N THR A 943 -24.56 14.12 -1.24
CA THR A 943 -24.83 12.71 -1.46
C THR A 943 -23.66 11.87 -0.94
N TRP A 944 -23.97 10.76 -0.24
CA TRP A 944 -22.93 9.91 0.35
C TRP A 944 -21.99 9.37 -0.74
N GLY A 945 -20.69 9.42 -0.47
CA GLY A 945 -19.63 8.94 -1.37
C GLY A 945 -19.12 9.96 -2.40
N LEU A 946 -19.76 11.12 -2.61
CA LEU A 946 -19.26 12.13 -3.55
C LEU A 946 -17.97 12.81 -3.09
N VAL A 947 -17.84 13.04 -1.78
CA VAL A 947 -16.60 13.57 -1.18
C VAL A 947 -15.92 12.45 -0.40
N SER A 948 -14.68 12.14 -0.76
CA SER A 948 -13.93 11.01 -0.19
C SER A 948 -13.69 11.14 1.32
N THR A 949 -13.90 10.04 2.04
CA THR A 949 -13.61 9.86 3.48
C THR A 949 -12.23 9.22 3.71
N GLU A 950 -11.34 9.24 2.71
CA GLU A 950 -9.96 8.78 2.86
C GLU A 950 -9.14 9.76 3.72
N GLY A 951 -8.41 9.22 4.69
CA GLY A 951 -7.71 10.00 5.72
C GLY A 951 -8.64 10.69 6.74
N VAL A 952 -9.91 10.28 6.82
CA VAL A 952 -10.87 10.78 7.82
C VAL A 952 -11.21 9.65 8.79
N SER A 953 -11.28 9.93 10.09
CA SER A 953 -11.74 8.93 11.08
C SER A 953 -13.18 8.47 10.75
N ARG A 954 -13.40 7.16 10.82
CA ARG A 954 -14.67 6.52 10.46
C ARG A 954 -15.38 6.00 11.71
N PHE A 955 -16.70 6.11 11.70
CA PHE A 955 -17.63 5.48 12.64
C PHE A 955 -18.50 4.44 11.90
N SER A 956 -18.93 4.75 10.67
CA SER A 956 -19.75 3.87 9.82
C SER A 956 -19.46 4.16 8.36
N VAL A 957 -18.83 3.22 7.66
CA VAL A 957 -18.52 3.32 6.22
C VAL A 957 -19.77 3.64 5.40
N THR A 958 -20.91 3.00 5.71
CA THR A 958 -22.18 3.21 4.99
C THR A 958 -22.84 4.55 5.29
N CYS A 959 -22.51 5.25 6.38
CA CYS A 959 -23.18 6.49 6.78
C CYS A 959 -22.30 7.74 6.77
N ASP A 960 -20.98 7.60 6.98
CA ASP A 960 -20.06 8.73 7.12
C ASP A 960 -19.98 9.53 5.82
N THR A 961 -20.41 10.79 5.88
CA THR A 961 -20.40 11.73 4.75
C THR A 961 -19.60 12.97 5.14
N VAL A 962 -18.61 13.38 4.34
CA VAL A 962 -17.96 14.70 4.50
C VAL A 962 -18.95 15.79 4.08
N GLY A 963 -18.94 16.94 4.76
CA GLY A 963 -19.80 18.07 4.43
C GLY A 963 -19.20 19.41 4.84
N PHE A 964 -19.90 20.48 4.48
CA PHE A 964 -19.39 21.86 4.49
C PHE A 964 -20.28 22.78 5.33
N PHE A 965 -19.67 23.76 5.99
CA PHE A 965 -20.32 24.87 6.68
C PHE A 965 -19.89 26.19 6.05
N ALA A 966 -20.82 27.15 5.91
CA ALA A 966 -20.48 28.48 5.42
C ALA A 966 -21.41 29.59 5.94
N ASN A 967 -20.99 30.84 5.76
CA ASN A 967 -21.80 32.01 6.11
C ASN A 967 -22.93 32.28 5.10
N THR A 968 -22.75 31.91 3.83
CA THR A 968 -23.77 32.08 2.77
C THR A 968 -23.97 30.81 1.95
N ALA A 969 -25.02 30.76 1.13
CA ALA A 969 -25.23 29.69 0.16
C ALA A 969 -24.23 29.74 -1.02
N ASP A 970 -23.75 30.93 -1.39
CA ASP A 970 -22.80 31.11 -2.49
C ASP A 970 -21.40 30.59 -2.13
N ASP A 971 -21.00 30.73 -0.86
CA ASP A 971 -19.78 30.10 -0.33
C ASP A 971 -19.82 28.57 -0.41
N LEU A 972 -21.01 27.98 -0.21
CA LEU A 972 -21.22 26.55 -0.37
C LEU A 972 -21.18 26.14 -1.85
N ASP A 973 -21.65 26.98 -2.77
CA ASP A 973 -21.58 26.73 -4.21
C ASP A 973 -20.13 26.78 -4.72
N LEU A 974 -19.35 27.76 -4.23
CA LEU A 974 -17.92 27.89 -4.50
C LEU A 974 -17.15 26.61 -4.10
N VAL A 975 -17.34 26.10 -2.88
CA VAL A 975 -16.67 24.85 -2.46
C VAL A 975 -17.28 23.60 -3.13
N SER A 976 -18.56 23.59 -3.48
CA SER A 976 -19.20 22.46 -4.18
C SER A 976 -18.61 22.24 -5.58
N ARG A 977 -18.33 23.32 -6.31
CA ARG A 977 -17.65 23.26 -7.63
C ARG A 977 -16.23 22.72 -7.52
N VAL A 978 -15.51 23.02 -6.44
CA VAL A 978 -14.15 22.49 -6.17
C VAL A 978 -14.16 20.97 -5.99
N PHE A 979 -15.22 20.44 -5.38
CA PHE A 979 -15.44 19.00 -5.23
C PHE A 979 -16.23 18.35 -6.38
N ARG A 980 -16.55 19.10 -7.44
CA ARG A 980 -17.27 18.63 -8.64
C ARG A 980 -18.59 17.91 -8.31
N LEU A 981 -19.41 18.53 -7.46
CA LEU A 981 -20.73 18.00 -7.10
C LEU A 981 -21.79 18.20 -8.20
N ASP A 982 -21.41 18.82 -9.32
CA ASP A 982 -22.20 19.17 -10.50
C ASP A 982 -22.11 18.12 -11.64
N ILE A 983 -22.11 16.83 -11.27
CA ILE A 983 -21.85 15.66 -12.14
C ILE A 983 -22.64 15.63 -13.46
N ASP A 984 -23.90 16.06 -13.45
CA ASP A 984 -24.78 16.04 -14.64
C ASP A 984 -24.69 17.33 -15.49
N ASN A 985 -23.81 18.26 -15.14
CA ASN A 985 -23.79 19.64 -15.67
C ASN A 985 -22.56 19.94 -16.56
N ASP A 986 -21.80 18.90 -16.93
CA ASP A 986 -20.54 18.90 -17.71
C ASP A 986 -20.69 19.34 -19.19
N SER A 987 -21.88 19.79 -19.62
CA SER A 987 -22.06 20.38 -20.95
C SER A 987 -21.72 21.88 -20.93
N ASP A 988 -20.68 22.26 -21.68
CA ASP A 988 -20.33 23.68 -21.97
C ASP A 988 -21.43 24.45 -22.74
N ASP A 989 -22.51 23.78 -23.13
CA ASP A 989 -23.63 24.37 -23.86
C ASP A 989 -24.45 25.30 -22.95
N GLU A 990 -24.33 26.61 -23.17
CA GLU A 990 -25.05 27.61 -22.37
C GLU A 990 -26.58 27.44 -22.44
N ALA A 991 -27.09 26.80 -23.50
CA ALA A 991 -28.51 26.50 -23.68
C ALA A 991 -29.04 25.35 -22.79
N SER A 992 -28.18 24.49 -22.23
CA SER A 992 -28.61 23.38 -21.35
C SER A 992 -28.73 23.78 -19.87
N ARG A 993 -28.16 24.93 -19.49
CA ARG A 993 -28.19 25.44 -18.10
C ARG A 993 -29.63 25.68 -17.66
N LYS A 994 -30.14 24.83 -16.76
CA LYS A 994 -31.44 25.02 -16.10
C LYS A 994 -31.53 26.44 -15.52
N PRO A 995 -32.65 27.16 -15.71
CA PRO A 995 -32.82 28.51 -15.18
C PRO A 995 -32.70 28.50 -13.64
N PRO A 996 -32.32 29.64 -13.02
CA PRO A 996 -32.23 29.74 -11.57
C PRO A 996 -33.58 29.42 -10.92
N PHE A 997 -33.56 28.67 -9.82
CA PHE A 997 -34.74 28.25 -9.09
C PHE A 997 -35.56 29.46 -8.62
N GLN A 998 -36.85 29.47 -8.92
CA GLN A 998 -37.79 30.50 -8.48
C GLN A 998 -38.78 29.90 -7.48
N VAL A 999 -38.96 30.53 -6.32
CA VAL A 999 -39.92 30.06 -5.29
C VAL A 999 -41.36 30.24 -5.77
N ALA A 1000 -41.65 31.29 -6.53
CA ALA A 1000 -42.97 31.52 -7.10
C ALA A 1000 -43.32 30.43 -8.14
N GLY A 1001 -44.43 29.72 -7.92
CA GLY A 1001 -44.88 28.61 -8.76
C GLY A 1001 -44.23 27.24 -8.47
N ALA A 1002 -43.13 27.18 -7.69
CA ALA A 1002 -42.49 25.92 -7.34
C ALA A 1002 -43.37 25.07 -6.42
N ARG A 1003 -43.36 23.75 -6.65
CA ARG A 1003 -44.02 22.73 -5.84
C ARG A 1003 -43.07 22.25 -4.74
N ILE A 1004 -43.34 22.67 -3.51
CA ILE A 1004 -42.49 22.38 -2.34
C ILE A 1004 -43.23 21.41 -1.42
N ALA A 1005 -42.67 20.21 -1.25
CA ALA A 1005 -43.15 19.28 -0.23
C ALA A 1005 -42.64 19.67 1.15
N MET A 1006 -43.53 19.78 2.13
CA MET A 1006 -43.19 19.91 3.54
C MET A 1006 -43.48 18.58 4.24
N ILE A 1007 -42.41 17.79 4.47
CA ILE A 1007 -42.50 16.45 5.06
C ILE A 1007 -42.43 16.48 6.58
N LYS A 1008 -43.51 15.99 7.21
CA LYS A 1008 -43.52 15.60 8.61
C LYS A 1008 -43.07 14.14 8.70
N THR A 1009 -41.83 13.92 9.11
CA THR A 1009 -41.27 12.57 9.27
C THR A 1009 -41.96 11.82 10.43
N HIS A 1010 -41.78 10.50 10.50
CA HIS A 1010 -42.33 9.63 11.56
C HIS A 1010 -41.92 10.02 13.00
N VAL A 1011 -40.95 10.93 13.15
CA VAL A 1011 -40.47 11.46 14.43
C VAL A 1011 -40.94 12.91 14.68
N TRP A 1012 -41.89 13.43 13.89
CA TRP A 1012 -42.43 14.78 14.00
C TRP A 1012 -42.88 15.16 15.41
N GLU A 1013 -43.43 14.22 16.19
CA GLU A 1013 -43.86 14.53 17.56
C GLU A 1013 -42.72 14.95 18.50
N LEU A 1014 -41.46 14.64 18.16
CA LEU A 1014 -40.28 15.11 18.88
C LEU A 1014 -39.90 16.58 18.55
N ALA A 1015 -40.61 17.25 17.64
CA ALA A 1015 -40.46 18.67 17.38
C ALA A 1015 -41.01 19.49 18.57
N LYS A 1016 -40.13 20.23 19.23
CA LYS A 1016 -40.43 21.18 20.31
C LYS A 1016 -41.04 22.48 19.72
N PRO A 1017 -41.64 23.36 20.56
CA PRO A 1017 -42.34 24.55 20.08
C PRO A 1017 -41.54 25.45 19.11
N ALA A 1018 -40.25 25.64 19.33
CA ALA A 1018 -39.40 26.46 18.45
C ALA A 1018 -39.33 25.90 17.01
N THR A 1019 -39.21 24.58 16.85
CA THR A 1019 -39.22 23.93 15.53
C THR A 1019 -40.61 23.95 14.90
N ARG A 1020 -41.68 23.76 15.68
CA ARG A 1020 -43.06 23.84 15.17
C ARG A 1020 -43.39 25.27 14.70
N ALA A 1021 -42.97 26.30 15.43
CA ALA A 1021 -43.10 27.69 15.02
C ALA A 1021 -42.27 28.02 13.76
N ALA A 1022 -41.02 27.55 13.68
CA ALA A 1022 -40.20 27.70 12.46
C ALA A 1022 -40.83 27.00 11.25
N TRP A 1023 -41.45 25.83 11.44
CA TRP A 1023 -42.18 25.10 10.41
C TRP A 1023 -43.41 25.85 9.89
N GLU A 1024 -44.28 26.29 10.81
CA GLU A 1024 -45.48 27.07 10.48
C GLU A 1024 -45.10 28.38 9.79
N ARG A 1025 -44.10 29.10 10.31
CA ARG A 1025 -43.64 30.34 9.71
C ARG A 1025 -42.98 30.12 8.34
N GLY A 1026 -42.17 29.08 8.18
CA GLY A 1026 -41.59 28.72 6.88
C GLY A 1026 -42.66 28.44 5.83
N ARG A 1027 -43.72 27.71 6.19
CA ARG A 1027 -44.89 27.44 5.34
C ARG A 1027 -45.61 28.72 4.92
N GLU A 1028 -45.91 29.62 5.86
CA GLU A 1028 -46.52 30.92 5.57
C GLU A 1028 -45.70 31.73 4.57
N LEU A 1029 -44.38 31.78 4.75
CA LEU A 1029 -43.48 32.58 3.92
C LEU A 1029 -43.35 32.05 2.50
N LEU A 1030 -43.29 30.73 2.33
CA LEU A 1030 -43.24 30.11 1.00
C LEU A 1030 -44.56 30.32 0.24
N VAL A 1031 -45.71 30.17 0.91
CA VAL A 1031 -47.02 30.47 0.32
C VAL A 1031 -47.15 31.96 -0.03
N ALA A 1032 -46.67 32.86 0.84
CA ALA A 1032 -46.66 34.30 0.57
C ALA A 1032 -45.72 34.69 -0.59
N ALA A 1033 -44.63 33.93 -0.80
CA ALA A 1033 -43.74 34.05 -1.95
C ALA A 1033 -44.27 33.37 -3.22
N GLY A 1034 -45.48 32.78 -3.18
CA GLY A 1034 -46.15 32.18 -4.33
C GLY A 1034 -45.83 30.72 -4.60
N ALA A 1035 -45.20 29.99 -3.66
CA ALA A 1035 -44.97 28.55 -3.79
C ALA A 1035 -46.25 27.73 -3.56
N LEU A 1036 -46.34 26.60 -4.25
CA LEU A 1036 -47.35 25.57 -4.02
C LEU A 1036 -46.82 24.59 -2.96
N VAL A 1037 -47.30 24.73 -1.72
CA VAL A 1037 -46.77 23.99 -0.57
C VAL A 1037 -47.68 22.82 -0.19
N ASP A 1038 -47.19 21.60 -0.39
CA ASP A 1038 -47.89 20.35 -0.07
C ASP A 1038 -47.42 19.78 1.28
N ASP A 1039 -48.33 19.54 2.23
CA ASP A 1039 -48.04 18.80 3.47
C ASP A 1039 -48.01 17.28 3.16
N VAL A 1040 -46.82 16.67 3.16
CA VAL A 1040 -46.60 15.28 2.72
C VAL A 1040 -46.25 14.36 3.90
N ASN A 1041 -46.95 13.24 4.00
CA ASN A 1041 -46.63 12.16 4.94
C ASN A 1041 -45.78 11.09 4.24
N LEU A 1042 -44.68 10.66 4.87
CA LEU A 1042 -43.88 9.54 4.34
C LEU A 1042 -44.63 8.21 4.45
N PRO A 1043 -44.43 7.26 3.51
CA PRO A 1043 -44.92 5.89 3.66
C PRO A 1043 -44.41 5.23 4.93
N GLY A 1044 -45.24 4.43 5.60
CA GLY A 1044 -44.94 3.85 6.92
C GLY A 1044 -43.65 3.02 7.01
N GLU A 1045 -43.14 2.53 5.88
CA GLU A 1045 -41.88 1.78 5.81
C GLU A 1045 -40.67 2.65 6.22
N PHE A 1046 -40.70 3.95 5.92
CA PHE A 1046 -39.66 4.92 6.30
C PHE A 1046 -39.53 5.10 7.82
N ALA A 1047 -40.51 4.67 8.62
CA ALA A 1047 -40.40 4.67 10.09
C ALA A 1047 -39.23 3.78 10.57
N ARG A 1048 -38.86 2.74 9.82
CA ARG A 1048 -37.79 1.80 10.18
C ARG A 1048 -36.39 2.37 10.01
N CYS A 1049 -36.22 3.44 9.22
CA CYS A 1049 -34.91 4.01 8.89
C CYS A 1049 -34.05 4.37 10.11
N HIS A 1050 -34.65 4.87 11.20
CA HIS A 1050 -33.90 5.20 12.42
C HIS A 1050 -33.33 3.93 13.09
N ALA A 1051 -34.16 2.90 13.28
CA ALA A 1051 -33.71 1.64 13.88
C ALA A 1051 -32.69 0.92 12.99
N TRP A 1052 -32.90 0.90 11.67
CA TRP A 1052 -31.95 0.32 10.72
C TRP A 1052 -30.63 1.10 10.66
N ARG A 1053 -30.65 2.43 10.80
CA ARG A 1053 -29.42 3.25 10.92
C ARG A 1053 -28.59 2.85 12.13
N GLU A 1054 -29.22 2.64 13.30
CA GLU A 1054 -28.49 2.19 14.50
C GLU A 1054 -27.90 0.78 14.31
N VAL A 1055 -28.65 -0.12 13.66
CA VAL A 1055 -28.15 -1.47 13.32
C VAL A 1055 -26.93 -1.41 12.40
N VAL A 1056 -27.01 -0.68 11.29
CA VAL A 1056 -25.90 -0.54 10.32
C VAL A 1056 -24.71 0.14 10.97
N ALA A 1057 -24.89 1.37 11.48
CA ALA A 1057 -23.78 2.15 12.02
C ALA A 1057 -23.14 1.49 13.25
N GLY A 1058 -23.95 0.93 14.16
CA GLY A 1058 -23.44 0.20 15.32
C GLY A 1058 -22.69 -1.10 14.96
N SER A 1059 -23.08 -1.77 13.87
CA SER A 1059 -22.38 -2.96 13.39
C SER A 1059 -21.02 -2.63 12.75
N GLU A 1060 -20.92 -1.51 12.02
CA GLU A 1060 -19.68 -1.05 11.38
C GLU A 1060 -18.71 -0.41 12.40
N ALA A 1061 -19.24 0.33 13.37
CA ALA A 1061 -18.49 0.93 14.48
C ALA A 1061 -17.63 -0.07 15.24
N ARG A 1062 -18.12 -1.31 15.39
CA ARG A 1062 -17.38 -2.42 15.98
C ARG A 1062 -16.03 -2.64 15.29
N SER A 1063 -16.01 -2.62 13.96
CA SER A 1063 -14.78 -2.79 13.17
C SER A 1063 -13.94 -1.52 13.18
N ALA A 1064 -14.58 -0.34 13.11
CA ALA A 1064 -13.89 0.95 13.10
C ALA A 1064 -13.11 1.26 14.39
N PHE A 1065 -13.64 0.85 15.55
CA PHE A 1065 -13.02 1.11 16.85
C PHE A 1065 -12.19 -0.06 17.40
N LEU A 1066 -12.19 -1.23 16.77
CA LEU A 1066 -11.48 -2.41 17.27
C LEU A 1066 -9.99 -2.14 17.53
N SER A 1067 -9.31 -1.44 16.62
CA SER A 1067 -7.89 -1.09 16.79
C SER A 1067 -7.62 -0.27 18.06
N ARG A 1068 -8.39 0.81 18.26
CA ARG A 1068 -8.23 1.73 19.40
C ARG A 1068 -8.66 1.09 20.72
N TYR A 1069 -9.68 0.24 20.68
CA TYR A 1069 -10.09 -0.57 21.83
C TYR A 1069 -9.02 -1.60 22.21
N SER A 1070 -8.35 -2.20 21.22
CA SER A 1070 -7.23 -3.13 21.46
C SER A 1070 -5.94 -2.44 21.91
N GLU A 1071 -5.76 -1.17 21.55
CA GLU A 1071 -4.64 -0.33 21.99
C GLU A 1071 -4.81 0.11 23.45
N ASP A 1072 -5.88 0.84 23.76
CA ASP A 1072 -6.20 1.28 25.12
C ASP A 1072 -7.71 1.56 25.27
N LYS A 1073 -8.49 0.51 25.55
CA LYS A 1073 -9.93 0.63 25.82
C LYS A 1073 -10.27 1.59 26.96
N ASP A 1074 -9.36 1.83 27.90
CA ASP A 1074 -9.65 2.57 29.12
C ASP A 1074 -9.49 4.08 28.93
N LYS A 1075 -8.79 4.49 27.86
CA LYS A 1075 -8.78 5.87 27.33
C LYS A 1075 -9.96 6.21 26.42
N LEU A 1076 -10.61 5.22 25.78
CA LEU A 1076 -11.84 5.46 25.01
C LEU A 1076 -13.01 5.85 25.94
N HIS A 1077 -13.82 6.83 25.52
CA HIS A 1077 -15.06 7.18 26.23
C HIS A 1077 -15.97 5.94 26.40
N GLU A 1078 -16.61 5.84 27.57
CA GLU A 1078 -17.37 4.65 27.96
C GLU A 1078 -18.48 4.27 26.98
N SER A 1079 -19.08 5.25 26.28
CA SER A 1079 -20.12 5.00 25.27
C SER A 1079 -19.62 4.30 24.01
N LEU A 1080 -18.32 4.29 23.75
CA LEU A 1080 -17.74 3.66 22.54
C LEU A 1080 -17.40 2.18 22.76
N ARG A 1081 -17.09 1.80 24.00
CA ARG A 1081 -16.70 0.43 24.40
C ARG A 1081 -17.78 -0.63 24.05
N PRO A 1082 -19.10 -0.40 24.24
CA PRO A 1082 -20.15 -1.38 23.92
C PRO A 1082 -20.24 -1.79 22.44
N PHE A 1083 -19.84 -0.93 21.49
CA PHE A 1083 -19.80 -1.28 20.08
C PHE A 1083 -18.81 -2.42 19.81
N VAL A 1084 -17.67 -2.42 20.51
CA VAL A 1084 -16.63 -3.46 20.36
C VAL A 1084 -16.92 -4.69 21.21
N GLU A 1085 -17.41 -4.51 22.46
CA GLU A 1085 -17.64 -5.57 23.45
C GLU A 1085 -18.79 -6.55 23.14
N ARG A 1086 -19.45 -6.41 21.99
CA ARG A 1086 -20.60 -7.24 21.56
C ARG A 1086 -21.84 -7.21 22.46
N ARG A 1087 -21.93 -6.28 23.43
CA ARG A 1087 -23.11 -6.18 24.32
C ARG A 1087 -24.42 -5.88 23.57
N HIS A 1088 -24.32 -5.27 22.39
CA HIS A 1088 -25.48 -4.87 21.56
C HIS A 1088 -25.30 -5.18 20.06
N THR A 1089 -24.46 -6.15 19.66
CA THR A 1089 -24.26 -6.43 18.22
C THR A 1089 -25.52 -7.05 17.60
N PRO A 1090 -26.12 -6.44 16.57
CA PRO A 1090 -27.29 -7.01 15.88
C PRO A 1090 -26.95 -8.33 15.22
N GLY A 1091 -27.92 -9.23 15.12
CA GLY A 1091 -27.74 -10.52 14.44
C GLY A 1091 -27.47 -10.34 12.94
N ARG A 1092 -26.74 -11.26 12.29
CA ARG A 1092 -26.48 -11.22 10.82
C ARG A 1092 -27.78 -11.05 10.01
N LYS A 1093 -28.90 -11.60 10.48
CA LYS A 1093 -30.23 -11.42 9.87
C LYS A 1093 -30.70 -9.95 9.94
N GLU A 1094 -30.55 -9.30 11.08
CA GLU A 1094 -30.99 -7.91 11.31
C GLU A 1094 -30.12 -6.92 10.52
N ILE A 1095 -28.81 -7.19 10.44
CA ILE A 1095 -27.87 -6.42 9.61
C ILE A 1095 -28.29 -6.50 8.13
N LEU A 1096 -28.53 -7.71 7.60
CA LEU A 1096 -28.99 -7.89 6.22
C LEU A 1096 -30.36 -7.21 5.98
N GLU A 1097 -31.33 -7.43 6.87
CA GLU A 1097 -32.65 -6.79 6.79
C GLU A 1097 -32.58 -5.25 6.81
N ALA A 1098 -31.65 -4.69 7.59
CA ALA A 1098 -31.40 -3.25 7.60
C ALA A 1098 -30.79 -2.76 6.28
N HIS A 1099 -29.72 -3.39 5.79
CA HIS A 1099 -29.10 -2.99 4.51
C HIS A 1099 -30.05 -3.13 3.32
N ASP A 1100 -30.76 -4.26 3.22
CA ASP A 1100 -31.72 -4.52 2.13
C ASP A 1100 -32.91 -3.55 2.17
N GLY A 1101 -33.47 -3.33 3.37
CA GLY A 1101 -34.58 -2.40 3.58
C GLY A 1101 -34.21 -0.94 3.29
N ILE A 1102 -33.04 -0.49 3.76
CA ILE A 1102 -32.51 0.83 3.42
C ILE A 1102 -32.28 0.95 1.91
N ALA A 1103 -31.71 -0.07 1.26
CA ALA A 1103 -31.45 -0.05 -0.17
C ALA A 1103 -32.74 0.06 -1.02
N ALA A 1104 -33.83 -0.60 -0.60
CA ALA A 1104 -35.15 -0.44 -1.21
C ALA A 1104 -35.67 1.00 -1.05
N LEU A 1105 -35.69 1.52 0.18
CA LEU A 1105 -36.20 2.86 0.47
C LEU A 1105 -35.41 4.00 -0.17
N ARG A 1106 -34.12 3.80 -0.51
CA ARG A 1106 -33.36 4.76 -1.31
C ARG A 1106 -34.01 5.02 -2.66
N ARG A 1107 -34.44 3.96 -3.36
CA ARG A 1107 -35.12 4.08 -4.68
C ARG A 1107 -36.48 4.76 -4.55
N GLU A 1108 -37.22 4.45 -3.49
CA GLU A 1108 -38.53 5.06 -3.22
C GLU A 1108 -38.39 6.53 -2.83
N TRP A 1109 -37.35 6.87 -2.05
CA TRP A 1109 -37.04 8.26 -1.73
C TRP A 1109 -36.75 9.09 -2.98
N ASP A 1110 -35.86 8.62 -3.85
CA ASP A 1110 -35.55 9.34 -5.10
C ASP A 1110 -36.82 9.52 -5.95
N SER A 1111 -37.68 8.49 -6.02
CA SER A 1111 -38.95 8.53 -6.75
C SER A 1111 -40.00 9.46 -6.12
N LEU A 1112 -39.93 9.71 -4.81
CA LEU A 1112 -40.80 10.64 -4.09
C LEU A 1112 -40.28 12.07 -4.20
N ALA A 1113 -38.97 12.28 -4.01
CA ALA A 1113 -38.33 13.59 -4.11
C ALA A 1113 -38.49 14.20 -5.50
N ALA A 1114 -38.35 13.39 -6.56
CA ALA A 1114 -38.50 13.82 -7.95
C ALA A 1114 -39.92 14.29 -8.35
N GLN A 1115 -40.92 14.20 -7.47
CA GLN A 1115 -42.27 14.72 -7.69
C GLN A 1115 -42.42 16.20 -7.29
N TYR A 1116 -41.38 16.80 -6.72
CA TYR A 1116 -41.36 18.15 -6.15
C TYR A 1116 -40.10 18.89 -6.59
N ASP A 1117 -40.18 20.21 -6.67
CA ASP A 1117 -39.03 21.06 -7.02
C ASP A 1117 -38.10 21.25 -5.80
N ALA A 1118 -38.64 21.13 -4.58
CA ALA A 1118 -37.87 21.07 -3.34
C ALA A 1118 -38.64 20.28 -2.26
N VAL A 1119 -37.91 19.66 -1.33
CA VAL A 1119 -38.49 19.01 -0.14
C VAL A 1119 -37.90 19.58 1.13
N ILE A 1120 -38.75 19.96 2.08
CA ILE A 1120 -38.38 20.58 3.36
C ILE A 1120 -38.74 19.65 4.53
N THR A 1121 -37.82 19.52 5.48
CA THR A 1121 -37.95 18.79 6.75
C THR A 1121 -37.36 19.64 7.89
N PRO A 1122 -37.71 19.44 9.18
CA PRO A 1122 -37.00 20.08 10.27
C PRO A 1122 -35.50 19.71 10.32
N SER A 1123 -34.61 20.65 10.64
CA SER A 1123 -33.19 20.35 10.88
C SER A 1123 -32.94 19.75 12.27
N VAL A 1124 -33.72 20.19 13.27
CA VAL A 1124 -33.47 19.92 14.70
C VAL A 1124 -34.78 19.83 15.48
N THR A 1125 -34.74 19.18 16.66
CA THR A 1125 -35.89 19.08 17.56
C THR A 1125 -36.32 20.41 18.17
N GLY A 1126 -35.47 21.42 18.21
CA GLY A 1126 -35.74 22.74 18.81
C GLY A 1126 -34.47 23.57 18.88
N GLU A 1127 -34.45 24.60 19.72
CA GLU A 1127 -33.24 25.36 20.04
C GLU A 1127 -32.14 24.47 20.66
N ALA A 1128 -30.89 24.95 20.57
CA ALA A 1128 -29.73 24.30 21.15
C ALA A 1128 -29.92 24.02 22.67
N PRO A 1129 -29.63 22.79 23.14
CA PRO A 1129 -29.58 22.47 24.55
C PRO A 1129 -28.60 23.35 25.35
N GLU A 1130 -28.91 23.51 26.63
CA GLU A 1130 -28.09 24.24 27.60
C GLU A 1130 -27.07 23.28 28.23
N GLY A 1131 -25.84 23.76 28.43
CA GLY A 1131 -24.68 22.95 28.80
C GLY A 1131 -24.01 22.24 27.62
N LEU A 1132 -22.89 21.57 27.91
CA LEU A 1132 -22.04 20.87 26.92
C LEU A 1132 -22.06 19.34 27.05
N GLY A 1133 -22.74 18.79 28.08
CA GLY A 1133 -22.83 17.34 28.31
C GLY A 1133 -23.58 16.56 27.23
N ASP A 1134 -24.33 17.24 26.37
CA ASP A 1134 -25.01 16.67 25.20
C ASP A 1134 -24.87 17.60 23.98
N THR A 1135 -24.77 17.00 22.80
CA THR A 1135 -24.79 17.65 21.48
C THR A 1135 -26.22 17.81 20.93
N GLY A 1136 -27.23 17.41 21.69
CA GLY A 1136 -28.66 17.48 21.35
C GLY A 1136 -29.10 16.38 20.40
N SER A 1137 -30.39 16.26 20.10
CA SER A 1137 -30.87 15.15 19.26
C SER A 1137 -30.58 15.34 17.77
N ALA A 1138 -30.01 14.31 17.12
CA ALA A 1138 -29.83 14.24 15.67
C ALA A 1138 -31.03 13.61 14.94
N ILE A 1139 -32.15 13.32 15.62
CA ILE A 1139 -33.19 12.40 15.12
C ILE A 1139 -33.75 12.79 13.74
N PHE A 1140 -33.98 14.08 13.46
CA PHE A 1140 -34.48 14.54 12.16
C PHE A 1140 -33.51 14.38 10.98
N ASN A 1141 -32.24 14.02 11.24
CA ASN A 1141 -31.17 13.97 10.24
C ASN A 1141 -30.73 12.53 9.88
N ALA A 1142 -30.93 11.58 10.79
CA ALA A 1142 -30.38 10.22 10.68
C ALA A 1142 -30.97 9.44 9.49
N MET A 1143 -32.25 9.67 9.18
CA MET A 1143 -32.94 9.07 8.03
C MET A 1143 -32.27 9.44 6.71
N TRP A 1144 -32.06 10.73 6.46
CA TRP A 1144 -31.45 11.24 5.22
C TRP A 1144 -30.01 10.77 5.03
N THR A 1145 -29.28 10.62 6.14
CA THR A 1145 -27.91 10.08 6.12
C THR A 1145 -27.90 8.63 5.65
N VAL A 1146 -28.78 7.77 6.18
CA VAL A 1146 -28.81 6.34 5.79
C VAL A 1146 -29.43 6.11 4.41
N LEU A 1147 -30.35 6.99 3.99
CA LEU A 1147 -30.88 7.08 2.63
C LEU A 1147 -29.88 7.70 1.62
N HIS A 1148 -28.68 8.09 2.06
CA HIS A 1148 -27.62 8.69 1.23
C HIS A 1148 -27.98 10.03 0.56
N ALA A 1149 -29.15 10.60 0.87
CA ALA A 1149 -29.69 11.81 0.25
C ALA A 1149 -28.88 13.08 0.61
N PRO A 1150 -28.71 14.03 -0.32
CA PRO A 1150 -28.11 15.34 -0.04
C PRO A 1150 -29.06 16.17 0.83
N THR A 1151 -28.50 16.93 1.77
CA THR A 1151 -29.26 17.78 2.71
C THR A 1151 -28.56 19.12 2.93
N LEU A 1152 -29.30 20.22 2.85
CA LEU A 1152 -28.82 21.57 3.16
C LEU A 1152 -29.61 22.16 4.34
N ASN A 1153 -28.92 22.52 5.43
CA ASN A 1153 -29.50 23.38 6.46
C ASN A 1153 -29.64 24.81 5.94
N VAL A 1154 -30.87 25.33 5.93
CA VAL A 1154 -31.18 26.73 5.65
C VAL A 1154 -31.46 27.44 6.99
N PRO A 1155 -30.59 28.38 7.42
CA PRO A 1155 -30.86 29.20 8.60
C PRO A 1155 -31.92 30.26 8.29
N GLY A 1156 -32.66 30.71 9.30
CA GLY A 1156 -33.64 31.78 9.11
C GLY A 1156 -34.53 32.10 10.31
N PHE A 1157 -34.70 31.16 11.24
CA PHE A 1157 -35.61 31.29 12.37
C PHE A 1157 -34.86 31.35 13.71
N VAL A 1158 -35.53 31.92 14.71
CA VAL A 1158 -35.02 32.08 16.08
C VAL A 1158 -36.11 31.62 17.05
N GLY A 1159 -35.74 30.83 18.05
CA GLY A 1159 -36.67 30.35 19.07
C GLY A 1159 -36.82 31.30 20.27
N PRO A 1160 -37.64 30.92 21.27
CA PRO A 1160 -37.95 31.76 22.42
C PRO A 1160 -36.77 32.03 23.37
N LYS A 1161 -35.66 31.28 23.30
CA LYS A 1161 -34.40 31.61 24.01
C LYS A 1161 -33.49 32.55 23.21
N GLY A 1162 -33.89 32.97 22.01
CA GLY A 1162 -33.05 33.77 21.11
C GLY A 1162 -32.03 32.93 20.33
N LEU A 1163 -32.18 31.60 20.28
CA LEU A 1163 -31.23 30.70 19.63
C LEU A 1163 -31.70 30.31 18.21
N PRO A 1164 -30.77 30.11 17.26
CA PRO A 1164 -31.12 29.74 15.89
C PRO A 1164 -31.85 28.40 15.77
N VAL A 1165 -32.79 28.36 14.82
CA VAL A 1165 -33.46 27.14 14.34
C VAL A 1165 -33.50 27.18 12.81
N GLY A 1166 -33.06 26.11 12.17
CA GLY A 1166 -33.07 25.95 10.71
C GLY A 1166 -34.13 24.97 10.24
N LEU A 1167 -34.43 25.05 8.94
CA LEU A 1167 -35.15 24.01 8.20
C LEU A 1167 -34.18 23.42 7.17
N THR A 1168 -34.33 22.14 6.86
CA THR A 1168 -33.46 21.41 5.94
C THR A 1168 -34.17 21.21 4.61
N VAL A 1169 -33.49 21.56 3.52
CA VAL A 1169 -33.88 21.12 2.17
C VAL A 1169 -33.21 19.77 1.89
N VAL A 1170 -33.97 18.81 1.37
CA VAL A 1170 -33.52 17.45 1.04
C VAL A 1170 -33.82 17.17 -0.43
N GLY A 1171 -32.89 16.49 -1.11
CA GLY A 1171 -33.05 16.07 -2.51
C GLY A 1171 -33.07 14.55 -2.69
N GLY A 1172 -33.25 14.12 -3.93
CA GLY A 1172 -32.89 12.76 -4.34
C GLY A 1172 -31.37 12.59 -4.33
N ARG A 1173 -30.88 11.34 -4.36
CA ARG A 1173 -29.43 11.11 -4.49
C ARG A 1173 -28.91 11.72 -5.79
N TYR A 1174 -27.73 12.34 -5.71
CA TYR A 1174 -27.05 13.08 -6.78
C TYR A 1174 -27.69 14.41 -7.22
N THR A 1175 -28.80 14.86 -6.59
CA THR A 1175 -29.40 16.19 -6.87
C THR A 1175 -28.79 17.32 -6.03
N ASP A 1176 -27.52 17.21 -5.66
CA ASP A 1176 -26.80 18.07 -4.70
C ASP A 1176 -26.89 19.56 -5.04
N MET A 1177 -26.58 19.91 -6.30
CA MET A 1177 -26.62 21.29 -6.77
C MET A 1177 -28.04 21.84 -6.91
N GLU A 1178 -29.05 20.97 -7.10
CA GLU A 1178 -30.46 21.37 -7.12
C GLU A 1178 -30.95 21.72 -5.71
N VAL A 1179 -30.57 20.91 -4.71
CA VAL A 1179 -30.79 21.20 -3.28
C VAL A 1179 -30.15 22.52 -2.89
N LEU A 1180 -28.93 22.80 -3.36
CA LEU A 1180 -28.24 24.05 -3.07
C LEU A 1180 -28.93 25.27 -3.72
N LYS A 1181 -29.30 25.17 -5.00
CA LYS A 1181 -30.01 26.24 -5.74
C LYS A 1181 -31.39 26.53 -5.13
N ALA A 1182 -32.19 25.49 -4.87
CA ALA A 1182 -33.50 25.63 -4.23
C ALA A 1182 -33.36 26.19 -2.81
N GLY A 1183 -32.40 25.67 -2.04
CA GLY A 1183 -32.12 26.10 -0.68
C GLY A 1183 -31.68 27.57 -0.57
N LYS A 1184 -30.87 28.07 -1.52
CA LYS A 1184 -30.53 29.49 -1.62
C LYS A 1184 -31.79 30.36 -1.73
N ALA A 1185 -32.63 30.08 -2.73
CA ALA A 1185 -33.84 30.85 -3.00
C ALA A 1185 -34.86 30.78 -1.83
N ILE A 1186 -35.01 29.61 -1.21
CA ILE A 1186 -35.83 29.40 -0.01
C ILE A 1186 -35.28 30.22 1.18
N GLY A 1187 -33.96 30.24 1.39
CA GLY A 1187 -33.34 31.02 2.47
C GLY A 1187 -33.41 32.53 2.26
N GLU A 1188 -33.42 33.01 1.01
CA GLU A 1188 -33.70 34.42 0.71
C GLU A 1188 -35.11 34.83 1.15
N VAL A 1189 -36.12 33.98 0.90
CA VAL A 1189 -37.50 34.16 1.38
C VAL A 1189 -37.59 34.15 2.91
N PHE A 1190 -36.90 33.20 3.57
CA PHE A 1190 -36.85 33.17 5.03
C PHE A 1190 -36.20 34.45 5.61
N ARG A 1191 -35.06 34.87 5.05
CA ARG A 1191 -34.31 36.06 5.51
C ARG A 1191 -35.04 37.37 5.28
N THR A 1192 -35.75 37.53 4.16
CA THR A 1192 -36.49 38.78 3.86
C THR A 1192 -37.62 39.06 4.84
N ALA A 1193 -38.14 38.03 5.50
CA ALA A 1193 -39.18 38.15 6.52
C ALA A 1193 -38.70 38.00 7.98
N THR A 1194 -37.40 37.77 8.20
CA THR A 1194 -36.78 37.73 9.55
C THR A 1194 -35.69 38.79 9.72
N LYS A 1195 -35.78 39.91 8.98
CA LYS A 1195 -35.15 41.17 9.41
C LYS A 1195 -35.59 41.48 10.86
N PRO A 1196 -34.65 41.78 11.78
CA PRO A 1196 -34.99 42.47 13.02
C PRO A 1196 -35.47 43.91 12.72
#